data_AF-A0A9E6WC86-F1
#
_entry.id   AF-A0A9E6WC86-F1
#
_cell.length_a   1.000
_cell.length_b   1.000
_cell.length_c   1.000
_cell.angle_alpha   90.00
_cell.angle_beta   90.00
_cell.angle_gamma   90.00
#
_symmetry.space_group_name_H-M   'P 1'
#
loop_
_entity.id
_entity.type
_entity.pdbx_description
1 polymer ?
#
loop_
_entity_poly.entity_id
_entity_poly.type
_entity_poly.pdbx_seq_one_letter_code
_entity_poly.pdbx_strand_id
1 'polypeptide(L)'
;MDPSLLQQFRQQLASWIEARLESQRLPFQRLELCPRTLTDQGHLGPDLVLWINRDSQLAGSMILLPDVVNAQVLGEGLSLANALGLGHFTTWAAREVSIWNVSSGEANLLDVFDLPPANSITPDDFQQTLDDLLERLKVVTVTSAPPTASYSEHYFANLCLRNLQELAPGLTISARLTAGRTADDEWVEQAPREKAWLSLWRLLFLLQQKRLPPGLQPDRLEFAIHYALSDLVKDQHPWLAIQEAEPPLPDDDAVRLHHLAGRLRQLGWPHNDQHAEEMVGLLINEAAHRFGLNAPQLPWSTDSATLRVNCHRPPSAEPCSLVAPRSYLAGWAFKRSLNEQIETYSYAEDLQSLSTGQNLTNSLAILKGEHSLDRKERESQLMLLRQVWSRRFELPRKTPKWVWDALYLVGLASKEISLALPKEWHHAPGVEVFWAVLLERYQLAEVAMIETGEQGFLFTQCPQTISCVKVHRNNRVFELPFGLTSTVMPGTTQIWLMADESVVELLCSKKIGGVSPDWADETEPLAWGVYLFLQTQLGKYLWHLCSDQSSLPEFDALPLAIRTYGLPLPTREVLADLCLVGLPETEMIPEPDLLEREFANIFGPTPILPESVSHDIAGGEKSRRRRSVIPKEITSKVFEDGIPRFPEHYLMNLYRPEVTEYTLCGVLEITGEFFDKISLRTLTKDHTLEVSGKLIAEALILASYTDQERVSLPNDELILAEIVQRYRSDLVRLHDNLMRACRRFEPHRQQAIKLARRIWQQQNLPPEKAYKTS
;
A
#
# COMPACT_ATOMS: atom_id res chain seq x y z
N MET A 1 31.40 17.12 2.19
CA MET A 1 31.47 17.24 0.72
C MET A 1 30.14 17.74 0.19
N ASP A 2 30.12 18.43 -0.96
CA ASP A 2 28.87 18.67 -1.70
C ASP A 2 28.23 17.29 -2.02
N PRO A 3 26.95 17.06 -1.70
CA PRO A 3 26.26 15.77 -1.95
C PRO A 3 26.37 15.31 -3.40
N SER A 4 26.44 16.24 -4.35
CA SER A 4 26.55 15.96 -5.78
C SER A 4 27.95 15.44 -6.16
N LEU A 5 29.00 16.02 -5.57
CA LEU A 5 30.38 15.59 -5.77
C LEU A 5 30.65 14.22 -5.13
N LEU A 6 30.10 13.97 -3.94
CA LEU A 6 30.20 12.64 -3.30
C LEU A 6 29.52 11.57 -4.14
N GLN A 7 28.34 11.86 -4.72
CA GLN A 7 27.65 10.93 -5.61
C GLN A 7 28.46 10.64 -6.88
N GLN A 8 29.06 11.67 -7.50
CA GLN A 8 29.93 11.49 -8.67
C GLN A 8 31.16 10.66 -8.33
N PHE A 9 31.82 10.95 -7.20
CA PHE A 9 32.98 10.18 -6.75
C PHE A 9 32.63 8.72 -6.47
N ARG A 10 31.49 8.46 -5.80
CA ARG A 10 30.99 7.09 -5.57
C ARG A 10 30.77 6.33 -6.88
N GLN A 11 30.17 6.97 -7.89
CA GLN A 11 29.98 6.37 -9.21
C GLN A 11 31.30 6.11 -9.95
N GLN A 12 32.25 7.04 -9.85
CA GLN A 12 33.57 6.89 -10.46
C GLN A 12 34.35 5.73 -9.83
N LEU A 13 34.35 5.64 -8.50
CA LEU A 13 34.97 4.56 -7.75
C LEU A 13 34.33 3.21 -8.09
N ALA A 14 33.00 3.19 -8.22
CA ALA A 14 32.28 1.99 -8.64
C ALA A 14 32.68 1.51 -10.04
N SER A 15 32.76 2.43 -11.01
CA SER A 15 33.21 2.14 -12.37
C SER A 15 34.63 1.57 -12.40
N TRP A 16 35.55 2.11 -11.59
CA TRP A 16 36.92 1.59 -11.51
C TRP A 16 36.95 0.19 -10.91
N ILE A 17 36.22 -0.04 -9.82
CA ILE A 17 36.11 -1.36 -9.21
C ILE A 17 35.55 -2.37 -10.20
N GLU A 18 34.44 -2.08 -10.88
CA GLU A 18 33.82 -2.99 -11.86
C GLU A 18 34.81 -3.36 -12.97
N ALA A 19 35.56 -2.39 -13.50
CA ALA A 19 36.61 -2.66 -14.50
C ALA A 19 37.72 -3.59 -13.95
N ARG A 20 38.05 -3.51 -12.66
CA ARG A 20 39.00 -4.42 -12.01
C ARG A 20 38.42 -5.80 -11.75
N LEU A 21 37.14 -5.91 -11.39
CA LEU A 21 36.45 -7.18 -11.22
C LEU A 21 36.42 -7.99 -12.54
N GLU A 22 36.33 -7.31 -13.69
CA GLU A 22 36.38 -7.96 -15.01
C GLU A 22 37.79 -8.37 -15.45
N SER A 23 38.82 -7.58 -15.07
CA SER A 23 40.19 -7.74 -15.60
C SER A 23 41.15 -8.49 -14.66
N GLN A 24 40.90 -8.49 -13.35
CA GLN A 24 41.77 -9.09 -12.34
C GLN A 24 41.11 -10.30 -11.65
N ARG A 25 41.94 -11.19 -11.10
CA ARG A 25 41.47 -12.33 -10.28
C ARG A 25 41.25 -11.90 -8.83
N LEU A 26 40.13 -11.24 -8.60
CA LEU A 26 39.62 -10.85 -7.28
C LEU A 26 38.59 -11.87 -6.78
N PRO A 27 38.44 -12.04 -5.45
CA PRO A 27 37.43 -12.94 -4.87
C PRO A 27 36.00 -12.38 -4.97
N PHE A 28 35.87 -11.09 -5.29
CA PHE A 28 34.58 -10.41 -5.42
C PHE A 28 34.03 -10.61 -6.83
N GLN A 29 32.74 -10.91 -6.93
CA GLN A 29 32.03 -11.14 -8.20
C GLN A 29 31.12 -9.98 -8.58
N ARG A 30 30.72 -9.14 -7.62
CA ARG A 30 29.76 -8.07 -7.85
C ARG A 30 29.97 -6.90 -6.90
N LEU A 31 29.73 -5.70 -7.39
CA LEU A 31 29.64 -4.48 -6.61
C LEU A 31 28.17 -4.06 -6.44
N GLU A 32 27.82 -3.50 -5.29
CA GLU A 32 26.52 -2.87 -5.04
C GLU A 32 26.70 -1.51 -4.38
N LEU A 33 25.98 -0.50 -4.90
CA LEU A 33 26.01 0.88 -4.40
C LEU A 33 24.90 1.10 -3.37
N CYS A 34 25.24 1.71 -2.24
CA CYS A 34 24.29 2.16 -1.23
C CYS A 34 23.20 1.12 -0.84
N PRO A 35 23.54 -0.17 -0.59
CA PRO A 35 22.50 -1.13 -0.25
C PRO A 35 21.92 -0.81 1.12
N ARG A 36 20.59 -0.68 1.19
CA ARG A 36 19.87 -0.48 2.44
C ARG A 36 20.01 -1.71 3.33
N THR A 37 20.64 -1.55 4.49
CA THR A 37 21.00 -2.63 5.42
C THR A 37 20.43 -2.32 6.80
N LEU A 38 19.70 -3.28 7.38
CA LEU A 38 19.16 -3.17 8.73
C LEU A 38 20.28 -3.41 9.76
N THR A 39 20.50 -2.47 10.66
CA THR A 39 21.51 -2.54 11.74
C THR A 39 20.87 -2.25 13.10
N ASP A 40 21.64 -2.42 14.17
CA ASP A 40 21.26 -2.06 15.53
C ASP A 40 21.03 -0.54 15.73
N GLN A 41 21.56 0.28 14.81
CA GLN A 41 21.33 1.73 14.74
C GLN A 41 20.18 2.11 13.78
N GLY A 42 19.42 1.13 13.28
CA GLY A 42 18.39 1.31 12.27
C GLY A 42 18.90 1.05 10.84
N HIS A 43 18.26 1.64 9.84
CA HIS A 43 18.67 1.45 8.44
C HIS A 43 19.88 2.31 8.10
N LEU A 44 21.00 1.67 7.84
CA LEU A 44 22.22 2.31 7.34
C LEU A 44 22.50 1.81 5.91
N GLY A 45 23.27 2.59 5.15
CA GLY A 45 23.66 2.26 3.79
C GLY A 45 25.16 2.48 3.61
N PRO A 46 25.99 1.42 3.50
CA PRO A 46 27.38 1.59 3.13
C PRO A 46 27.47 2.15 1.71
N ASP A 47 28.46 2.99 1.40
CA ASP A 47 28.59 3.55 0.05
C ASP A 47 28.76 2.47 -1.02
N LEU A 48 29.55 1.44 -0.70
CA LEU A 48 29.89 0.34 -1.59
C LEU A 48 29.93 -0.99 -0.81
N VAL A 49 29.40 -2.06 -1.40
CA VAL A 49 29.60 -3.44 -0.92
C VAL A 49 30.15 -4.31 -2.03
N LEU A 50 31.25 -5.00 -1.73
CA LEU A 50 31.91 -5.97 -2.58
C LEU A 50 31.41 -7.37 -2.20
N TRP A 51 30.67 -8.01 -3.10
CA TRP A 51 30.09 -9.35 -2.88
C TRP A 51 31.02 -10.43 -3.42
N ILE A 52 31.34 -11.43 -2.61
CA ILE A 52 31.91 -12.70 -3.10
C ILE A 52 30.85 -13.48 -3.87
N ASN A 53 29.64 -13.56 -3.30
CA ASN A 53 28.48 -14.12 -3.97
C ASN A 53 27.24 -13.35 -3.50
N ARG A 54 26.63 -12.60 -4.42
CA ARG A 54 25.48 -11.75 -4.10
C ARG A 54 24.23 -12.58 -3.78
N ASP A 55 24.00 -13.67 -4.51
CA ASP A 55 22.81 -14.52 -4.35
C ASP A 55 22.81 -15.24 -3.00
N SER A 56 24.01 -15.59 -2.49
CA SER A 56 24.18 -16.16 -1.15
C SER A 56 24.43 -15.11 -0.05
N GLN A 57 24.40 -13.82 -0.41
CA GLN A 57 24.73 -12.67 0.42
C GLN A 57 26.01 -12.82 1.21
N LEU A 58 27.03 -13.37 0.55
CA LEU A 58 28.37 -13.43 1.11
C LEU A 58 29.10 -12.15 0.71
N ALA A 59 29.02 -11.14 1.58
CA ALA A 59 29.83 -9.93 1.45
C ALA A 59 31.30 -10.29 1.70
N GLY A 60 32.20 -9.68 0.92
CA GLY A 60 33.63 -9.80 1.13
C GLY A 60 34.23 -8.53 1.75
N SER A 61 33.70 -7.36 1.43
CA SER A 61 34.09 -6.10 2.06
C SER A 61 33.05 -5.01 1.80
N MET A 62 33.17 -3.89 2.51
CA MET A 62 32.41 -2.67 2.27
C MET A 62 33.30 -1.44 2.42
N ILE A 63 32.91 -0.35 1.76
CA ILE A 63 33.61 0.94 1.81
C ILE A 63 32.62 2.01 2.23
N LEU A 64 33.03 2.84 3.19
CA LEU A 64 32.39 4.08 3.60
C LEU A 64 33.20 5.27 3.10
N LEU A 65 32.54 6.34 2.66
CA LEU A 65 33.14 7.56 2.11
C LEU A 65 32.87 8.77 3.03
N PRO A 66 33.43 8.81 4.25
CA PRO A 66 33.20 9.92 5.17
C PRO A 66 34.03 11.15 4.79
N ASP A 67 33.56 12.34 5.19
CA ASP A 67 34.37 13.57 5.12
C ASP A 67 35.55 13.52 6.12
N VAL A 68 35.29 13.02 7.33
CA VAL A 68 36.26 12.85 8.42
C VAL A 68 35.94 11.55 9.16
N VAL A 69 36.95 10.74 9.45
CA VAL A 69 36.79 9.56 10.29
C VAL A 69 36.68 9.99 11.75
N ASN A 70 35.50 9.80 12.34
CA ASN A 70 35.21 10.12 13.74
C ASN A 70 34.55 8.91 14.45
N ALA A 71 34.30 9.03 15.75
CA ALA A 71 33.69 7.94 16.53
C ALA A 71 32.31 7.50 16.00
N GLN A 72 31.52 8.42 15.43
CA GLN A 72 30.22 8.09 14.83
C GLN A 72 30.39 7.21 13.59
N VAL A 73 31.27 7.59 12.65
CA VAL A 73 31.55 6.81 11.43
C VAL A 73 32.09 5.41 11.77
N LEU A 74 32.95 5.32 12.79
CA LEU A 74 33.44 4.03 13.26
C LEU A 74 32.33 3.18 13.87
N GLY A 75 31.39 3.80 14.61
CA GLY A 75 30.19 3.14 15.11
C GLY A 75 29.27 2.64 13.99
N GLU A 76 29.00 3.46 12.99
CA GLU A 76 28.22 3.08 11.80
C GLU A 76 28.89 1.94 11.02
N GLY A 77 30.22 2.01 10.84
CA GLY A 77 31.01 0.97 10.19
C GLY A 77 30.99 -0.35 10.94
N LEU A 78 31.07 -0.31 12.27
CA LEU A 78 30.92 -1.49 13.12
C LEU A 78 29.54 -2.15 12.96
N SER A 79 28.47 -1.36 13.08
CA SER A 79 27.08 -1.80 12.93
C SER A 79 26.82 -2.43 11.56
N LEU A 80 27.30 -1.79 10.50
CA LEU A 80 27.19 -2.28 9.13
C LEU A 80 28.01 -3.56 8.89
N ALA A 81 29.22 -3.65 9.44
CA ALA A 81 30.06 -4.84 9.30
C ALA A 81 29.38 -6.06 9.95
N ASN A 82 28.87 -5.89 11.17
CA ASN A 82 28.13 -6.92 11.89
C ASN A 82 26.85 -7.35 11.15
N ALA A 83 26.13 -6.42 10.53
CA ALA A 83 24.91 -6.69 9.76
C ALA A 83 25.19 -7.35 8.38
N LEU A 84 26.39 -7.19 7.83
CA LEU A 84 26.83 -7.84 6.58
C LEU A 84 27.64 -9.13 6.82
N GLY A 85 27.91 -9.49 8.07
CA GLY A 85 28.71 -10.65 8.42
C GLY A 85 30.20 -10.48 8.10
N LEU A 86 30.69 -9.24 8.14
CA LEU A 86 32.10 -8.91 7.91
C LEU A 86 32.82 -8.72 9.24
N GLY A 87 34.06 -9.20 9.33
CA GLY A 87 34.96 -8.89 10.45
C GLY A 87 35.80 -7.64 10.23
N HIS A 88 35.50 -6.85 9.20
CA HIS A 88 36.22 -5.63 8.87
C HIS A 88 35.34 -4.66 8.06
N PHE A 89 35.80 -3.41 7.98
CA PHE A 89 35.27 -2.41 7.05
C PHE A 89 36.34 -1.43 6.61
N THR A 90 36.08 -0.73 5.50
CA THR A 90 37.01 0.26 4.95
C THR A 90 36.41 1.65 5.02
N THR A 91 37.20 2.65 5.42
CA THR A 91 36.85 4.06 5.30
C THR A 91 37.78 4.71 4.29
N TRP A 92 37.21 5.41 3.30
CA TRP A 92 37.96 6.18 2.31
C TRP A 92 37.65 7.66 2.54
N ALA A 93 38.54 8.33 3.28
CA ALA A 93 38.45 9.75 3.57
C ALA A 93 39.30 10.57 2.57
N ALA A 94 39.28 11.89 2.71
CA ALA A 94 39.97 12.80 1.77
C ALA A 94 41.50 12.64 1.71
N ARG A 95 42.14 12.06 2.73
CA ARG A 95 43.60 11.97 2.87
C ARG A 95 44.15 10.57 3.13
N GLU A 96 43.28 9.63 3.48
CA GLU A 96 43.69 8.29 3.83
C GLU A 96 42.56 7.31 3.51
N VAL A 97 42.97 6.09 3.19
CA VAL A 97 42.09 4.93 3.12
C VAL A 97 42.50 3.98 4.24
N SER A 98 41.58 3.64 5.13
CA SER A 98 41.87 2.83 6.31
C SER A 98 41.02 1.56 6.30
N ILE A 99 41.62 0.43 6.65
CA ILE A 99 40.91 -0.83 6.92
C ILE A 99 40.83 -0.99 8.43
N TRP A 100 39.62 -1.21 8.93
CA TRP A 100 39.31 -1.42 10.34
C TRP A 100 38.92 -2.87 10.56
N ASN A 101 39.57 -3.55 11.51
CA ASN A 101 39.17 -4.86 11.98
C ASN A 101 38.10 -4.73 13.08
N VAL A 102 37.09 -5.58 13.01
CA VAL A 102 36.01 -5.64 13.99
C VAL A 102 36.28 -6.80 14.95
N SER A 103 36.56 -6.48 16.21
CA SER A 103 36.83 -7.48 17.24
C SER A 103 36.20 -7.05 18.55
N SER A 104 35.42 -7.94 19.17
CA SER A 104 34.78 -7.70 20.48
C SER A 104 33.95 -6.42 20.57
N GLY A 105 33.29 -6.03 19.45
CA GLY A 105 32.46 -4.82 19.41
C GLY A 105 33.25 -3.51 19.30
N GLU A 106 34.54 -3.58 19.00
CA GLU A 106 35.39 -2.41 18.78
C GLU A 106 36.00 -2.43 17.37
N ALA A 107 36.21 -1.24 16.80
CA ALA A 107 36.89 -1.04 15.54
C ALA A 107 38.38 -0.71 15.78
N ASN A 108 39.25 -1.64 15.40
CA ASN A 108 40.70 -1.51 15.55
C ASN A 108 41.35 -1.28 14.19
N LEU A 109 42.22 -0.29 14.09
CA LEU A 109 42.91 0.02 12.83
C LEU A 109 43.82 -1.15 12.42
N LEU A 110 43.57 -1.71 11.23
CA LEU A 110 44.31 -2.84 10.68
C LEU A 110 45.37 -2.39 9.67
N ASP A 111 45.00 -1.45 8.80
CA ASP A 111 45.88 -0.96 7.73
C ASP A 111 45.50 0.45 7.29
N VAL A 112 46.46 1.19 6.73
CA VAL A 112 46.28 2.57 6.23
C VAL A 112 47.05 2.76 4.93
N PHE A 113 46.40 3.39 3.96
CA PHE A 113 46.98 3.85 2.71
C PHE A 113 46.90 5.38 2.68
N ASP A 114 48.07 6.02 2.64
CA ASP A 114 48.16 7.48 2.54
C ASP A 114 47.82 7.95 1.13
N LEU A 115 46.91 8.92 1.00
CA LEU A 115 46.71 9.63 -0.26
C LEU A 115 47.69 10.81 -0.34
N PRO A 116 48.20 11.16 -1.54
CA PRO A 116 49.06 12.33 -1.71
C PRO A 116 48.38 13.62 -1.20
N PRO A 117 49.13 14.68 -0.86
CA PRO A 117 48.53 15.94 -0.47
C PRO A 117 47.64 16.50 -1.59
N ALA A 118 46.50 17.12 -1.22
CA ALA A 118 45.44 17.57 -2.15
C ALA A 118 45.91 18.44 -3.33
N ASN A 119 47.09 19.06 -3.20
CA ASN A 119 47.67 19.97 -4.19
C ASN A 119 48.40 19.22 -5.32
N SER A 120 48.58 17.90 -5.20
CA SER A 120 49.31 17.04 -6.15
C SER A 120 48.60 15.72 -6.47
N ILE A 121 47.36 15.53 -6.01
CA ILE A 121 46.57 14.33 -6.30
C ILE A 121 46.17 14.32 -7.78
N THR A 122 46.46 13.20 -8.44
CA THR A 122 46.00 12.87 -9.79
C THR A 122 44.97 11.74 -9.74
N PRO A 123 44.13 11.57 -10.78
CA PRO A 123 43.24 10.40 -10.88
C PRO A 123 43.96 9.06 -10.84
N ASP A 124 45.22 9.01 -11.31
CA ASP A 124 46.05 7.80 -11.31
C ASP A 124 46.44 7.40 -9.87
N ASP A 125 46.68 8.36 -8.98
CA ASP A 125 46.96 8.09 -7.56
C ASP A 125 45.78 7.40 -6.86
N PHE A 126 44.54 7.82 -7.18
CA PHE A 126 43.34 7.16 -6.66
C PHE A 126 43.18 5.73 -7.20
N GLN A 127 43.47 5.51 -8.49
CA GLN A 127 43.42 4.17 -9.06
C GLN A 127 44.49 3.25 -8.48
N GLN A 128 45.70 3.76 -8.26
CA GLN A 128 46.77 2.98 -7.65
C GLN A 128 46.45 2.63 -6.19
N THR A 129 45.93 3.59 -5.41
CA THR A 129 45.45 3.33 -4.05
C THR A 129 44.30 2.32 -4.03
N LEU A 130 43.40 2.38 -5.03
CA LEU A 130 42.33 1.39 -5.18
C LEU A 130 42.88 -0.01 -5.49
N ASP A 131 43.86 -0.11 -6.39
CA ASP A 131 44.48 -1.39 -6.75
C ASP A 131 45.18 -2.01 -5.52
N ASP A 132 45.92 -1.21 -4.74
CA ASP A 132 46.55 -1.63 -3.48
C ASP A 132 45.51 -2.06 -2.44
N LEU A 133 44.41 -1.30 -2.30
CA LEU A 133 43.30 -1.63 -1.42
C LEU A 133 42.67 -2.97 -1.82
N LEU A 134 42.37 -3.20 -3.09
CA LEU A 134 41.70 -4.42 -3.56
C LEU A 134 42.57 -5.66 -3.35
N GLU A 135 43.89 -5.57 -3.61
CA GLU A 135 44.82 -6.66 -3.31
C GLU A 135 44.92 -6.93 -1.80
N ARG A 136 44.88 -5.87 -0.97
CA ARG A 136 44.84 -6.07 0.48
C ARG A 136 43.54 -6.71 0.95
N LEU A 137 42.40 -6.25 0.44
CA LEU A 137 41.08 -6.77 0.77
C LEU A 137 40.93 -8.25 0.42
N LYS A 138 41.59 -8.72 -0.64
CA LYS A 138 41.64 -10.15 -1.00
C LYS A 138 42.16 -11.03 0.13
N VAL A 139 43.18 -10.57 0.86
CA VAL A 139 43.74 -11.28 2.01
C VAL A 139 42.84 -11.09 3.23
N VAL A 140 42.49 -9.83 3.52
CA VAL A 140 41.71 -9.48 4.72
C VAL A 140 40.40 -10.25 4.76
N THR A 141 39.66 -10.30 3.65
CA THR A 141 38.36 -10.99 3.53
C THR A 141 38.39 -12.44 4.00
N VAL A 142 39.51 -13.14 3.84
CA VAL A 142 39.67 -14.54 4.29
C VAL A 142 40.12 -14.60 5.74
N THR A 143 41.03 -13.70 6.14
CA THR A 143 41.66 -13.73 7.49
C THR A 143 40.79 -13.14 8.59
N SER A 144 39.90 -12.21 8.27
CA SER A 144 38.99 -11.55 9.23
C SER A 144 37.58 -12.14 9.20
N ALA A 145 37.31 -13.18 8.40
CA ALA A 145 35.98 -13.77 8.32
C ALA A 145 35.52 -14.28 9.70
N PRO A 146 34.41 -13.76 10.25
CA PRO A 146 33.95 -14.15 11.56
C PRO A 146 33.41 -15.59 11.53
N PRO A 147 33.54 -16.37 12.63
CA PRO A 147 32.94 -17.69 12.72
C PRO A 147 31.41 -17.59 12.65
N THR A 148 30.74 -18.60 12.07
CA THR A 148 29.28 -18.55 11.84
C THR A 148 28.47 -18.33 13.12
N ALA A 149 28.95 -18.86 14.25
CA ALA A 149 28.37 -18.70 15.57
C ALA A 149 28.38 -17.25 16.12
N SER A 150 29.14 -16.36 15.48
CA SER A 150 29.24 -14.93 15.86
C SER A 150 28.45 -14.00 14.95
N TYR A 151 27.75 -14.53 13.93
CA TYR A 151 26.87 -13.70 13.11
C TYR A 151 25.71 -13.18 13.93
N SER A 152 25.46 -11.88 13.79
CA SER A 152 24.37 -11.17 14.46
C SER A 152 23.00 -11.56 13.88
N GLU A 153 21.95 -11.33 14.66
CA GLU A 153 20.55 -11.46 14.26
C GLU A 153 20.23 -10.54 13.07
N HIS A 154 20.90 -9.38 13.00
CA HIS A 154 20.81 -8.43 11.90
C HIS A 154 21.33 -9.02 10.58
N TYR A 155 22.40 -9.82 10.61
CA TYR A 155 22.88 -10.52 9.40
C TYR A 155 21.83 -11.50 8.87
N PHE A 156 21.25 -12.32 9.74
CA PHE A 156 20.20 -13.26 9.32
C PHE A 156 18.91 -12.55 8.89
N ALA A 157 18.55 -11.44 9.53
CA ALA A 157 17.42 -10.61 9.13
C ALA A 157 17.65 -10.02 7.72
N ASN A 158 18.82 -9.44 7.45
CA ASN A 158 19.16 -8.93 6.12
C ASN A 158 19.16 -10.02 5.04
N LEU A 159 19.64 -11.23 5.39
CA LEU A 159 19.55 -12.41 4.54
C LEU A 159 18.11 -12.66 4.07
N CYS A 160 17.16 -12.62 5.00
CA CYS A 160 15.74 -12.79 4.70
C CYS A 160 15.14 -11.59 3.92
N LEU A 161 15.41 -10.36 4.37
CA LEU A 161 14.82 -9.14 3.79
C LEU A 161 15.22 -8.91 2.34
N ARG A 162 16.47 -9.16 1.98
CA ARG A 162 16.94 -9.05 0.59
C ARG A 162 16.29 -10.12 -0.30
N ASN A 163 16.16 -11.36 0.19
CA ASN A 163 15.44 -12.39 -0.55
C ASN A 163 13.98 -11.98 -0.78
N LEU A 164 13.29 -11.45 0.24
CA LEU A 164 11.91 -10.93 0.10
C LEU A 164 11.79 -9.85 -0.98
N GLN A 165 12.76 -8.94 -1.08
CA GLN A 165 12.76 -7.90 -2.11
C GLN A 165 12.85 -8.50 -3.53
N GLU A 166 13.62 -9.57 -3.69
CA GLU A 166 13.82 -10.22 -4.99
C GLU A 166 12.64 -11.11 -5.41
N LEU A 167 11.80 -11.57 -4.48
CA LEU A 167 10.56 -12.31 -4.79
C LEU A 167 9.46 -11.41 -5.37
N ALA A 168 9.51 -10.09 -5.10
CA ALA A 168 8.40 -9.19 -5.42
C ALA A 168 7.99 -9.19 -6.91
N PRO A 169 8.91 -9.16 -7.90
CA PRO A 169 8.53 -9.18 -9.31
C PRO A 169 7.83 -10.48 -9.73
N GLY A 170 8.35 -11.64 -9.32
CA GLY A 170 7.82 -12.96 -9.65
C GLY A 170 6.41 -13.16 -9.07
N LEU A 171 6.26 -12.86 -7.78
CA LEU A 171 4.98 -12.91 -7.08
C LEU A 171 3.94 -11.92 -7.62
N THR A 172 4.37 -10.72 -8.04
CA THR A 172 3.47 -9.75 -8.67
C THR A 172 2.92 -10.29 -10.00
N ILE A 173 3.76 -10.94 -10.80
CA ILE A 173 3.33 -11.58 -12.05
C ILE A 173 2.38 -12.74 -11.74
N SER A 174 2.73 -13.60 -10.76
CA SER A 174 1.90 -14.72 -10.32
C SER A 174 0.51 -14.27 -9.88
N ALA A 175 0.43 -13.29 -8.97
CA ALA A 175 -0.84 -12.75 -8.50
C ALA A 175 -1.69 -12.17 -9.63
N ARG A 176 -1.09 -11.45 -10.59
CA ARG A 176 -1.80 -10.93 -11.78
C ARG A 176 -2.33 -12.03 -12.72
N LEU A 177 -1.65 -13.16 -12.80
CA LEU A 177 -2.09 -14.31 -13.60
C LEU A 177 -3.22 -15.08 -12.91
N THR A 178 -3.12 -15.25 -11.58
CA THR A 178 -4.12 -15.92 -10.74
C THR A 178 -5.37 -15.05 -10.52
N ALA A 179 -5.20 -13.72 -10.57
CA ALA A 179 -6.30 -12.77 -10.60
C ALA A 179 -7.22 -13.09 -11.79
N GLY A 180 -8.35 -13.73 -11.48
CA GLY A 180 -9.41 -14.01 -12.44
C GLY A 180 -9.95 -12.73 -13.09
N ARG A 181 -11.00 -12.84 -13.90
CA ARG A 181 -11.62 -11.64 -14.51
C ARG A 181 -12.26 -10.70 -13.47
N THR A 182 -12.39 -11.10 -12.21
CA THR A 182 -13.18 -10.42 -11.18
C THR A 182 -12.40 -10.01 -9.93
N ALA A 183 -11.09 -10.28 -9.87
CA ALA A 183 -10.28 -9.91 -8.71
C ALA A 183 -10.14 -8.38 -8.59
N ASP A 184 -10.12 -7.88 -7.35
CA ASP A 184 -9.96 -6.48 -7.01
C ASP A 184 -8.52 -6.00 -7.25
N ASP A 185 -8.36 -4.74 -7.67
CA ASP A 185 -7.06 -4.13 -7.92
C ASP A 185 -6.25 -4.03 -6.60
N GLU A 186 -6.91 -3.78 -5.46
CA GLU A 186 -6.28 -3.75 -4.12
C GLU A 186 -5.68 -5.11 -3.73
N TRP A 187 -6.40 -6.21 -4.04
CA TRP A 187 -5.89 -7.57 -3.81
C TRP A 187 -4.64 -7.87 -4.64
N VAL A 188 -4.60 -7.41 -5.90
CA VAL A 188 -3.44 -7.63 -6.79
C VAL A 188 -2.19 -6.91 -6.28
N GLU A 189 -2.35 -5.79 -5.57
CA GLU A 189 -1.23 -5.06 -4.95
C GLU A 189 -0.77 -5.67 -3.62
N GLN A 190 -1.69 -6.19 -2.81
CA GLN A 190 -1.39 -6.71 -1.48
C GLN A 190 -0.96 -8.20 -1.48
N ALA A 191 -1.61 -9.04 -2.30
CA ALA A 191 -1.38 -10.49 -2.30
C ALA A 191 0.08 -10.92 -2.55
N PRO A 192 0.86 -10.29 -3.46
CA PRO A 192 2.28 -10.62 -3.63
C PRO A 192 3.08 -10.38 -2.35
N ARG A 193 2.81 -9.27 -1.65
CA ARG A 193 3.51 -8.90 -0.41
C ARG A 193 3.16 -9.88 0.69
N GLU A 194 1.88 -10.21 0.86
CA GLU A 194 1.46 -11.20 1.84
C GLU A 194 2.06 -12.58 1.58
N LYS A 195 2.06 -13.02 0.32
CA LYS A 195 2.65 -14.30 -0.07
C LYS A 195 4.14 -14.38 0.23
N ALA A 196 4.89 -13.32 -0.03
CA ALA A 196 6.32 -13.27 0.25
C ALA A 196 6.59 -13.49 1.75
N TRP A 197 5.92 -12.71 2.60
CA TRP A 197 6.08 -12.79 4.06
C TRP A 197 5.58 -14.11 4.64
N LEU A 198 4.40 -14.61 4.23
CA LEU A 198 3.89 -15.90 4.70
C LEU A 198 4.81 -17.06 4.29
N SER A 199 5.32 -17.06 3.06
CA SER A 199 6.28 -18.08 2.60
C SER A 199 7.56 -18.06 3.46
N LEU A 200 8.07 -16.87 3.78
CA LEU A 200 9.22 -16.73 4.66
C LEU A 200 8.92 -17.23 6.08
N TRP A 201 7.81 -16.82 6.69
CA TRP A 201 7.47 -17.24 8.05
C TRP A 201 7.31 -18.75 8.18
N ARG A 202 6.63 -19.38 7.21
CA ARG A 202 6.49 -20.84 7.16
C ARG A 202 7.83 -21.53 7.00
N LEU A 203 8.71 -21.00 6.15
CA LEU A 203 10.06 -21.54 5.96
C LEU A 203 10.87 -21.47 7.26
N LEU A 204 10.93 -20.30 7.90
CA LEU A 204 11.67 -20.08 9.14
C LEU A 204 11.12 -20.93 10.30
N PHE A 205 9.80 -21.01 10.44
CA PHE A 205 9.14 -21.85 11.43
C PHE A 205 9.51 -23.33 11.26
N LEU A 206 9.40 -23.86 10.03
CA LEU A 206 9.74 -25.26 9.77
C LEU A 206 11.24 -25.56 9.88
N LEU A 207 12.11 -24.58 9.61
CA LEU A 207 13.54 -24.69 9.87
C LEU A 207 13.83 -24.79 11.38
N GLN A 208 13.24 -23.92 12.19
CA GLN A 208 13.39 -23.93 13.65
C GLN A 208 12.87 -25.25 14.24
N GLN A 209 11.74 -25.74 13.75
CA GLN A 209 11.16 -27.03 14.16
C GLN A 209 11.90 -28.25 13.59
N LYS A 210 12.90 -28.06 12.70
CA LYS A 210 13.64 -29.13 12.00
C LYS A 210 12.73 -30.09 11.22
N ARG A 211 11.64 -29.57 10.64
CA ARG A 211 10.59 -30.35 9.97
C ARG A 211 10.69 -30.37 8.44
N LEU A 212 11.57 -29.56 7.86
CA LEU A 212 11.82 -29.62 6.42
C LEU A 212 12.76 -30.80 6.07
N PRO A 213 12.41 -31.64 5.08
CA PRO A 213 13.21 -32.82 4.74
C PRO A 213 14.61 -32.45 4.23
N PRO A 214 15.63 -33.28 4.50
CA PRO A 214 16.93 -33.17 3.85
C PRO A 214 16.81 -33.54 2.36
N GLY A 215 17.49 -32.81 1.47
CA GLY A 215 17.49 -33.11 0.02
C GLY A 215 16.23 -32.70 -0.75
N LEU A 216 15.39 -31.83 -0.17
CA LEU A 216 14.23 -31.24 -0.82
C LEU A 216 14.60 -30.64 -2.18
N GLN A 217 13.85 -30.96 -3.23
CA GLN A 217 14.04 -30.30 -4.53
C GLN A 217 13.32 -28.94 -4.55
N PRO A 218 13.88 -27.91 -5.21
CA PRO A 218 13.31 -26.57 -5.25
C PRO A 218 11.85 -26.49 -5.70
N ASP A 219 11.50 -27.21 -6.77
CA ASP A 219 10.16 -27.30 -7.37
C ASP A 219 9.10 -27.87 -6.42
N ARG A 220 9.53 -28.58 -5.38
CA ARG A 220 8.64 -29.20 -4.38
C ARG A 220 8.58 -28.41 -3.08
N LEU A 221 9.19 -27.23 -2.99
CA LEU A 221 9.28 -26.47 -1.74
C LEU A 221 7.91 -26.15 -1.16
N GLU A 222 7.01 -25.56 -1.95
CA GLU A 222 5.68 -25.17 -1.48
C GLU A 222 4.85 -26.39 -1.04
N PHE A 223 4.92 -27.49 -1.80
CA PHE A 223 4.28 -28.75 -1.45
C PHE A 223 4.83 -29.33 -0.13
N ALA A 224 6.16 -29.31 0.05
CA ALA A 224 6.78 -29.79 1.28
C ALA A 224 6.44 -28.91 2.49
N ILE A 225 6.34 -27.59 2.30
CA ILE A 225 5.85 -26.67 3.33
C ILE A 225 4.40 -27.03 3.69
N HIS A 226 3.53 -27.22 2.69
CA HIS A 226 2.13 -27.59 2.93
C HIS A 226 2.00 -28.90 3.72
N TYR A 227 2.71 -29.94 3.30
CA TYR A 227 2.72 -31.24 3.96
C TYR A 227 3.29 -31.15 5.40
N ALA A 228 4.38 -30.42 5.61
CA ALA A 228 4.96 -30.29 6.95
C ALA A 228 4.07 -29.48 7.91
N LEU A 229 3.29 -28.52 7.39
CA LEU A 229 2.38 -27.71 8.18
C LEU A 229 1.05 -28.41 8.49
N SER A 230 0.58 -29.34 7.65
CA SER A 230 -0.73 -29.97 7.84
C SER A 230 -0.89 -30.69 9.19
N ASP A 231 0.22 -31.14 9.77
CA ASP A 231 0.27 -31.81 11.07
C ASP A 231 0.50 -30.85 12.25
N LEU A 232 1.10 -29.68 12.01
CA LEU A 232 1.47 -28.69 13.04
C LEU A 232 0.40 -27.60 13.24
N VAL A 233 -0.38 -27.31 12.21
CA VAL A 233 -1.21 -26.10 12.14
C VAL A 233 -2.67 -26.34 12.57
N LYS A 234 -3.14 -27.60 12.60
CA LYS A 234 -4.56 -27.91 12.81
C LYS A 234 -5.16 -27.30 14.09
N ASP A 235 -4.37 -27.09 15.14
CA ASP A 235 -4.85 -26.45 16.38
C ASP A 235 -3.88 -25.43 17.01
N GLN A 236 -2.57 -25.50 16.73
CA GLN A 236 -1.56 -24.72 17.47
C GLN A 236 -1.15 -23.41 16.79
N HIS A 237 -1.10 -23.38 15.44
CA HIS A 237 -0.57 -22.25 14.68
C HIS A 237 -1.40 -21.89 13.43
N PRO A 238 -2.72 -21.61 13.57
CA PRO A 238 -3.62 -21.37 12.44
C PRO A 238 -3.17 -20.22 11.52
N TRP A 239 -2.36 -19.29 12.02
CA TRP A 239 -1.81 -18.15 11.27
C TRP A 239 -0.77 -18.54 10.22
N LEU A 240 -0.13 -19.69 10.37
CA LEU A 240 0.81 -20.23 9.39
C LEU A 240 0.13 -21.12 8.34
N ALA A 241 -1.17 -21.41 8.47
CA ALA A 241 -1.92 -22.23 7.52
C ALA A 241 -1.90 -21.62 6.12
N ILE A 242 -1.76 -22.48 5.09
CA ILE A 242 -1.93 -22.12 3.68
C ILE A 242 -3.42 -22.04 3.37
N GLN A 243 -3.87 -20.90 2.84
CA GLN A 243 -5.25 -20.69 2.39
C GLN A 243 -5.39 -20.92 0.89
N GLU A 244 -6.58 -21.37 0.44
CA GLU A 244 -6.89 -21.62 -0.98
C GLU A 244 -6.84 -20.36 -1.85
N ALA A 245 -7.06 -19.18 -1.25
CA ALA A 245 -7.06 -17.91 -1.95
C ALA A 245 -5.64 -17.33 -2.19
N GLU A 246 -4.59 -17.95 -1.63
CA GLU A 246 -3.21 -17.48 -1.81
C GLU A 246 -2.72 -17.70 -3.24
N PRO A 247 -1.98 -16.75 -3.84
CA PRO A 247 -1.32 -17.02 -5.12
C PRO A 247 -0.26 -18.13 -4.95
N PRO A 248 -0.05 -18.96 -5.99
CA PRO A 248 0.99 -19.99 -5.97
C PRO A 248 2.37 -19.35 -5.97
N LEU A 249 3.35 -20.03 -5.36
CA LEU A 249 4.75 -19.64 -5.38
C LEU A 249 5.37 -19.99 -6.76
N PRO A 250 5.89 -19.02 -7.52
CA PRO A 250 6.58 -19.31 -8.79
C PRO A 250 7.82 -20.20 -8.60
N ASP A 251 8.16 -20.99 -9.61
CA ASP A 251 9.29 -21.92 -9.55
C ASP A 251 10.62 -21.21 -9.23
N ASP A 252 10.91 -20.09 -9.88
CA ASP A 252 12.13 -19.29 -9.64
C ASP A 252 12.18 -18.75 -8.19
N ASP A 253 11.02 -18.35 -7.66
CA ASP A 253 10.86 -17.84 -6.30
C ASP A 253 11.00 -18.98 -5.27
N ALA A 254 10.53 -20.19 -5.61
CA ALA A 254 10.72 -21.40 -4.82
C ALA A 254 12.20 -21.83 -4.76
N VAL A 255 12.93 -21.73 -5.88
CA VAL A 255 14.38 -21.95 -5.94
C VAL A 255 15.11 -20.98 -5.03
N ARG A 256 14.76 -19.69 -5.07
CA ARG A 256 15.38 -18.68 -4.20
C ARG A 256 15.14 -18.97 -2.72
N LEU A 257 13.90 -19.25 -2.32
CA LEU A 257 13.58 -19.61 -0.94
C LEU A 257 14.23 -20.93 -0.50
N HIS A 258 14.39 -21.89 -1.41
CA HIS A 258 15.11 -23.13 -1.16
C HIS A 258 16.60 -22.87 -0.87
N HIS A 259 17.25 -22.02 -1.67
CA HIS A 259 18.64 -21.62 -1.42
C HIS A 259 18.80 -20.84 -0.11
N LEU A 260 17.86 -19.95 0.22
CA LEU A 260 17.82 -19.27 1.52
C LEU A 260 17.76 -20.30 2.66
N ALA A 261 16.87 -21.29 2.57
CA ALA A 261 16.74 -22.33 3.58
C ALA A 261 18.03 -23.14 3.75
N GLY A 262 18.67 -23.52 2.65
CA GLY A 262 19.95 -24.21 2.65
C GLY A 262 21.05 -23.37 3.30
N ARG A 263 21.12 -22.08 2.95
CA ARG A 263 22.09 -21.13 3.50
C ARG A 263 21.90 -20.94 5.00
N LEU A 264 20.68 -20.77 5.48
CA LEU A 264 20.37 -20.67 6.91
C LEU A 264 20.83 -21.91 7.68
N ARG A 265 20.57 -23.12 7.15
CA ARG A 265 21.08 -24.36 7.77
C ARG A 265 22.60 -24.46 7.77
N GLN A 266 23.26 -24.09 6.68
CA GLN A 266 24.72 -24.10 6.57
C GLN A 266 25.36 -23.16 7.60
N LEU A 267 24.71 -22.03 7.86
CA LEU A 267 25.16 -21.05 8.84
C LEU A 267 24.80 -21.42 10.29
N GLY A 268 24.02 -22.48 10.50
CA GLY A 268 23.63 -22.95 11.82
C GLY A 268 22.43 -22.22 12.43
N TRP A 269 21.59 -21.55 11.62
CA TRP A 269 20.41 -20.87 12.13
C TRP A 269 19.22 -21.82 12.42
N PRO A 270 18.50 -21.62 13.53
CA PRO A 270 18.82 -20.73 14.64
C PRO A 270 19.88 -21.33 15.56
N HIS A 271 20.76 -20.48 16.12
CA HIS A 271 21.75 -20.92 17.11
C HIS A 271 21.09 -21.35 18.43
N ASN A 272 20.07 -20.62 18.86
CA ASN A 272 19.21 -20.91 20.00
C ASN A 272 17.85 -20.18 19.82
N ASP A 273 16.87 -20.44 20.70
CA ASP A 273 15.53 -19.86 20.57
C ASP A 273 15.51 -18.35 20.81
N GLN A 274 16.36 -17.81 21.70
CA GLN A 274 16.46 -16.35 21.93
C GLN A 274 16.95 -15.62 20.67
N HIS A 275 17.99 -16.13 20.02
CA HIS A 275 18.52 -15.59 18.76
C HIS A 275 17.49 -15.73 17.62
N ALA A 276 16.67 -16.78 17.63
CA ALA A 276 15.53 -16.87 16.71
C ALA A 276 14.48 -15.79 17.01
N GLU A 277 14.15 -15.59 18.28
CA GLU A 277 13.16 -14.61 18.73
C GLU A 277 13.56 -13.18 18.37
N GLU A 278 14.82 -12.81 18.61
CA GLU A 278 15.37 -11.49 18.30
C GLU A 278 15.35 -11.22 16.79
N MET A 279 15.81 -12.17 15.96
CA MET A 279 15.73 -12.05 14.50
C MET A 279 14.28 -11.94 14.01
N VAL A 280 13.36 -12.74 14.56
CA VAL A 280 11.94 -12.66 14.22
C VAL A 280 11.37 -11.30 14.64
N GLY A 281 11.78 -10.76 15.79
CA GLY A 281 11.43 -9.41 16.24
C GLY A 281 11.84 -8.33 15.23
N LEU A 282 13.08 -8.38 14.73
CA LEU A 282 13.56 -7.48 13.68
C LEU A 282 12.71 -7.58 12.41
N LEU A 283 12.39 -8.80 11.97
CA LEU A 283 11.56 -9.04 10.79
C LEU A 283 10.10 -8.58 10.97
N ILE A 284 9.53 -8.70 12.17
CA ILE A 284 8.19 -8.19 12.49
C ILE A 284 8.17 -6.66 12.41
N ASN A 285 9.21 -5.98 12.90
CA ASN A 285 9.31 -4.52 12.82
C ASN A 285 9.39 -4.07 11.35
N GLU A 286 10.16 -4.78 10.52
CA GLU A 286 10.20 -4.53 9.07
C GLU A 286 8.86 -4.82 8.38
N ALA A 287 8.19 -5.91 8.76
CA ALA A 287 6.86 -6.22 8.26
C ALA A 287 5.88 -5.09 8.62
N ALA A 288 5.89 -4.57 9.85
CA ALA A 288 5.04 -3.47 10.27
C ALA A 288 5.21 -2.24 9.36
N HIS A 289 6.46 -1.81 9.12
CA HIS A 289 6.74 -0.71 8.20
C HIS A 289 6.24 -1.01 6.78
N ARG A 290 6.47 -2.22 6.26
CA ARG A 290 6.05 -2.63 4.92
C ARG A 290 4.53 -2.75 4.76
N PHE A 291 3.78 -3.02 5.82
CA PHE A 291 2.32 -3.03 5.83
C PHE A 291 1.70 -1.70 6.28
N GLY A 292 2.52 -0.67 6.51
CA GLY A 292 2.03 0.64 6.96
C GLY A 292 1.37 0.60 8.34
N LEU A 293 1.79 -0.33 9.19
CA LEU A 293 1.28 -0.52 10.56
C LEU A 293 2.06 0.33 11.57
N ASN A 294 2.54 1.51 11.20
CA ASN A 294 3.31 2.34 12.13
C ASN A 294 2.48 2.66 13.38
N ALA A 295 3.13 2.68 14.55
CA ALA A 295 2.47 3.15 15.76
C ALA A 295 2.15 4.65 15.59
N PRO A 296 0.93 5.11 15.97
CA PRO A 296 0.59 6.51 15.84
C PRO A 296 1.39 7.31 16.89
N GLN A 297 1.96 8.44 16.49
CA GLN A 297 2.68 9.33 17.39
C GLN A 297 1.67 10.20 18.16
N LEU A 298 1.01 9.59 19.15
CA LEU A 298 0.07 10.27 20.02
C LEU A 298 0.79 10.90 21.22
N PRO A 299 0.34 12.05 21.73
CA PRO A 299 0.99 12.73 22.87
C PRO A 299 0.69 12.07 24.22
N TRP A 300 -0.23 11.09 24.25
CA TRP A 300 -0.53 10.26 25.43
C TRP A 300 0.00 8.84 25.25
N SER A 301 0.23 8.16 26.38
CA SER A 301 0.72 6.77 26.37
C SER A 301 -0.32 5.81 25.80
N THR A 302 0.14 4.86 24.99
CA THR A 302 -0.68 3.77 24.42
C THR A 302 -0.18 2.38 24.81
N ASP A 303 0.80 2.30 25.71
CA ASP A 303 1.49 1.05 26.03
C ASP A 303 0.62 0.04 26.80
N SER A 304 -0.43 0.52 27.47
CA SER A 304 -1.44 -0.29 28.16
C SER A 304 -2.61 -0.74 27.26
N ALA A 305 -2.56 -0.47 25.95
CA ALA A 305 -3.63 -0.86 25.03
C ALA A 305 -3.75 -2.39 24.93
N THR A 306 -4.82 -2.95 25.48
CA THR A 306 -5.16 -4.38 25.40
C THR A 306 -5.60 -4.85 24.02
N LEU A 307 -6.00 -3.92 23.14
CA LEU A 307 -6.31 -4.19 21.73
C LEU A 307 -5.63 -3.14 20.84
N ARG A 308 -4.95 -3.59 19.78
CA ARG A 308 -4.34 -2.74 18.76
C ARG A 308 -4.87 -3.11 17.37
N VAL A 309 -5.37 -2.13 16.64
CA VAL A 309 -5.98 -2.31 15.31
C VAL A 309 -5.19 -1.51 14.28
N ASN A 310 -4.74 -2.20 13.22
CA ASN A 310 -3.95 -1.65 12.12
C ASN A 310 -2.70 -0.86 12.55
N CYS A 311 -2.10 -1.23 13.67
CA CYS A 311 -0.89 -0.62 14.19
C CYS A 311 0.03 -1.65 14.85
N HIS A 312 1.31 -1.30 14.88
CA HIS A 312 2.37 -2.12 15.44
C HIS A 312 2.29 -2.11 16.97
N ARG A 313 2.74 -3.22 17.57
CA ARG A 313 2.94 -3.32 19.01
C ARG A 313 4.42 -2.98 19.30
N PRO A 314 4.71 -1.82 19.91
CA PRO A 314 6.08 -1.47 20.23
C PRO A 314 6.65 -2.43 21.29
N PRO A 315 7.98 -2.60 21.37
CA PRO A 315 8.60 -3.47 22.35
C PRO A 315 8.28 -3.12 23.81
N SER A 316 8.01 -1.85 24.11
CA SER A 316 7.62 -1.37 25.45
C SER A 316 6.18 -1.71 25.83
N ALA A 317 5.31 -2.03 24.86
CA ALA A 317 3.89 -2.25 25.12
C ALA A 317 3.60 -3.61 25.74
N GLU A 318 2.62 -3.60 26.63
CA GLU A 318 2.08 -4.80 27.25
C GLU A 318 1.53 -5.78 26.20
N PRO A 319 1.45 -7.07 26.53
CA PRO A 319 0.84 -8.04 25.63
C PRO A 319 -0.63 -7.77 25.35
N CYS A 320 -0.97 -7.73 24.06
CA CYS A 320 -2.27 -7.24 23.59
C CYS A 320 -2.81 -8.05 22.41
N SER A 321 -4.13 -7.99 22.23
CA SER A 321 -4.79 -8.51 21.03
C SER A 321 -4.43 -7.63 19.83
N LEU A 322 -4.26 -8.26 18.66
CA LEU A 322 -3.85 -7.58 17.42
C LEU A 322 -4.87 -7.82 16.31
N VAL A 323 -5.28 -6.74 15.64
CA VAL A 323 -5.98 -6.78 14.36
C VAL A 323 -5.10 -6.20 13.27
N ALA A 324 -4.68 -7.02 12.32
CA ALA A 324 -3.73 -6.66 11.28
C ALA A 324 -3.73 -7.69 10.14
N PRO A 325 -3.08 -7.40 8.99
CA PRO A 325 -2.93 -8.37 7.92
C PRO A 325 -2.33 -9.70 8.39
N ARG A 326 -2.83 -10.81 7.83
CA ARG A 326 -2.46 -12.18 8.21
C ARG A 326 -0.95 -12.44 8.25
N SER A 327 -0.25 -11.93 7.25
CA SER A 327 1.21 -12.09 7.12
C SER A 327 1.99 -11.43 8.26
N TYR A 328 1.50 -10.33 8.82
CA TYR A 328 2.08 -9.71 10.02
C TYR A 328 1.74 -10.51 11.28
N LEU A 329 0.49 -10.96 11.41
CA LEU A 329 0.04 -11.80 12.53
C LEU A 329 0.76 -13.16 12.57
N ALA A 330 1.10 -13.73 11.43
CA ALA A 330 1.88 -14.95 11.32
C ALA A 330 3.29 -14.80 11.94
N GLY A 331 3.93 -13.63 11.78
CA GLY A 331 5.19 -13.32 12.44
C GLY A 331 5.05 -13.32 13.95
N TRP A 332 4.03 -12.66 14.50
CA TRP A 332 3.73 -12.67 15.94
C TRP A 332 3.35 -14.06 16.46
N ALA A 333 2.64 -14.87 15.68
CA ALA A 333 2.34 -16.25 16.02
C ALA A 333 3.61 -17.11 16.07
N PHE A 334 4.54 -16.90 15.13
CA PHE A 334 5.85 -17.56 15.16
C PHE A 334 6.67 -17.11 16.38
N LYS A 335 6.78 -15.80 16.63
CA LYS A 335 7.48 -15.28 17.83
C LYS A 335 6.92 -15.89 19.12
N ARG A 336 5.59 -15.95 19.25
CA ARG A 336 4.91 -16.57 20.39
C ARG A 336 5.29 -18.05 20.56
N SER A 337 5.44 -18.80 19.47
CA SER A 337 5.84 -20.21 19.53
C SER A 337 7.25 -20.43 20.08
N LEU A 338 8.14 -19.44 19.95
CA LEU A 338 9.50 -19.51 20.48
C LEU A 338 9.56 -19.30 22.00
N ASN A 339 8.60 -18.55 22.55
CA ASN A 339 8.58 -18.17 23.96
C ASN A 339 7.77 -19.12 24.86
N GLU A 340 7.10 -20.13 24.29
CA GLU A 340 6.20 -21.07 25.00
C GLU A 340 5.14 -20.39 25.89
N GLN A 341 4.84 -19.10 25.68
CA GLN A 341 3.91 -18.36 26.53
C GLN A 341 2.45 -18.62 26.16
N ILE A 342 1.67 -19.09 27.15
CA ILE A 342 0.21 -19.20 27.08
C ILE A 342 -0.38 -17.82 27.36
N GLU A 343 -0.30 -16.92 26.38
CA GLU A 343 -0.87 -15.58 26.54
C GLU A 343 -2.36 -15.54 26.15
N THR A 344 -3.14 -14.72 26.85
CA THR A 344 -4.61 -14.66 26.80
C THR A 344 -5.19 -13.82 25.67
N TYR A 345 -4.35 -13.17 24.86
CA TYR A 345 -4.81 -12.31 23.77
C TYR A 345 -4.97 -13.05 22.43
N SER A 346 -5.76 -12.44 21.54
CA SER A 346 -6.10 -13.00 20.24
C SER A 346 -5.54 -12.19 19.08
N TYR A 347 -5.36 -12.88 17.97
CA TYR A 347 -5.07 -12.27 16.67
C TYR A 347 -6.32 -12.36 15.79
N ALA A 348 -6.49 -11.41 14.88
CA ALA A 348 -7.65 -11.31 14.01
C ALA A 348 -7.27 -10.54 12.73
N GLU A 349 -7.71 -11.01 11.56
CA GLU A 349 -7.44 -10.27 10.30
C GLU A 349 -8.32 -9.02 10.22
N ASP A 350 -9.55 -9.15 10.70
CA ASP A 350 -10.55 -8.08 10.76
C ASP A 350 -11.14 -7.97 12.17
N LEU A 351 -11.63 -6.78 12.53
CA LEU A 351 -12.27 -6.53 13.82
C LEU A 351 -13.41 -7.51 14.12
N GLN A 352 -14.16 -7.89 13.10
CA GLN A 352 -15.33 -8.76 13.24
C GLN A 352 -14.96 -10.23 13.47
N SER A 353 -13.68 -10.59 13.28
CA SER A 353 -13.15 -11.92 13.62
C SER A 353 -12.69 -12.03 15.07
N LEU A 354 -12.69 -10.93 15.83
CA LEU A 354 -12.42 -10.95 17.27
C LEU A 354 -13.56 -11.62 18.03
N SER A 355 -13.19 -12.37 19.07
CA SER A 355 -14.17 -12.97 19.99
C SER A 355 -14.80 -11.89 20.88
N THR A 356 -16.13 -11.74 20.82
CA THR A 356 -16.90 -10.74 21.59
C THR A 356 -16.87 -10.93 23.11
N GLY A 357 -16.28 -12.02 23.61
CA GLY A 357 -16.14 -12.32 25.05
C GLY A 357 -14.88 -11.75 25.71
N GLN A 358 -14.04 -11.00 25.00
CA GLN A 358 -12.83 -10.41 25.58
C GLN A 358 -13.15 -9.14 26.38
N ASN A 359 -12.65 -9.06 27.61
CA ASN A 359 -12.70 -7.83 28.41
C ASN A 359 -11.63 -6.85 27.91
N LEU A 360 -12.02 -5.96 27.00
CA LEU A 360 -11.16 -4.89 26.50
C LEU A 360 -11.12 -3.75 27.54
N THR A 361 -9.94 -3.40 28.03
CA THR A 361 -9.79 -2.24 28.92
C THR A 361 -9.46 -1.00 28.11
N ASN A 362 -8.38 -1.06 27.34
CA ASN A 362 -7.90 0.03 26.52
C ASN A 362 -7.75 -0.44 25.07
N SER A 363 -8.23 0.34 24.11
CA SER A 363 -8.13 0.02 22.68
C SER A 363 -7.46 1.15 21.91
N LEU A 364 -6.53 0.79 21.03
CA LEU A 364 -5.88 1.71 20.09
C LEU A 364 -6.21 1.26 18.67
N ALA A 365 -6.78 2.15 17.86
CA ALA A 365 -7.11 1.84 16.47
C ALA A 365 -6.68 2.95 15.52
N ILE A 366 -5.97 2.54 14.46
CA ILE A 366 -5.78 3.37 13.26
C ILE A 366 -6.82 2.94 12.23
N LEU A 367 -7.81 3.79 12.01
CA LEU A 367 -8.92 3.46 11.12
C LEU A 367 -8.59 3.91 9.69
N LYS A 368 -8.67 2.96 8.74
CA LYS A 368 -8.31 3.14 7.33
C LYS A 368 -9.42 2.58 6.44
N GLY A 369 -9.42 2.95 5.16
CA GLY A 369 -10.38 2.46 4.17
C GLY A 369 -11.43 3.50 3.80
N GLU A 370 -11.05 4.39 2.89
CA GLU A 370 -11.90 5.47 2.37
C GLU A 370 -12.91 4.98 1.31
N HIS A 371 -12.76 3.73 0.84
CA HIS A 371 -13.68 3.16 -0.14
C HIS A 371 -15.06 2.89 0.47
N SER A 372 -16.10 3.08 -0.34
CA SER A 372 -17.47 2.72 0.02
C SER A 372 -17.71 1.23 -0.22
N LEU A 373 -18.36 0.57 0.74
CA LEU A 373 -18.73 -0.84 0.64
C LEU A 373 -19.85 -1.08 -0.38
N ASP A 374 -19.80 -2.23 -1.06
CA ASP A 374 -20.84 -2.65 -2.00
C ASP A 374 -22.17 -2.99 -1.27
N ARG A 375 -23.20 -3.42 -2.00
CA ARG A 375 -24.48 -3.78 -1.36
C ARG A 375 -24.35 -4.99 -0.42
N LYS A 376 -23.65 -6.04 -0.85
CA LYS A 376 -23.54 -7.30 -0.12
C LYS A 376 -22.67 -7.15 1.12
N GLU A 377 -21.59 -6.40 1.01
CA GLU A 377 -20.71 -6.03 2.12
C GLU A 377 -21.44 -5.20 3.17
N ARG A 378 -22.23 -4.20 2.76
CA ARG A 378 -23.05 -3.41 3.70
C ARG A 378 -24.08 -4.26 4.43
N GLU A 379 -24.78 -5.14 3.74
CA GLU A 379 -25.73 -6.07 4.37
C GLU A 379 -25.01 -6.97 5.38
N SER A 380 -23.80 -7.42 5.07
CA SER A 380 -22.96 -8.23 5.96
C SER A 380 -22.49 -7.44 7.19
N GLN A 381 -22.00 -6.22 7.01
CA GLN A 381 -21.57 -5.33 8.10
C GLN A 381 -22.74 -4.94 9.02
N LEU A 382 -23.94 -4.72 8.48
CA LEU A 382 -25.14 -4.49 9.29
C LEU A 382 -25.50 -5.71 10.15
N MET A 383 -25.28 -6.93 9.68
CA MET A 383 -25.47 -8.13 10.51
C MET A 383 -24.43 -8.21 11.63
N LEU A 384 -23.18 -7.83 11.36
CA LEU A 384 -22.09 -7.83 12.35
C LEU A 384 -22.32 -6.76 13.43
N LEU A 385 -22.76 -5.55 13.06
CA LEU A 385 -23.10 -4.52 14.04
C LEU A 385 -24.20 -4.95 15.02
N ARG A 386 -25.16 -5.78 14.59
CA ARG A 386 -26.21 -6.32 15.49
C ARG A 386 -25.67 -7.29 16.55
N GLN A 387 -24.45 -7.79 16.40
CA GLN A 387 -23.84 -8.66 17.40
C GLN A 387 -23.32 -7.85 18.60
N VAL A 388 -22.94 -6.59 18.38
CA VAL A 388 -22.35 -5.70 19.39
C VAL A 388 -23.29 -4.56 19.81
N TRP A 389 -24.38 -4.33 19.06
CA TRP A 389 -25.37 -3.30 19.32
C TRP A 389 -26.81 -3.85 19.32
N SER A 390 -27.64 -3.34 20.22
CA SER A 390 -29.09 -3.58 20.24
C SER A 390 -29.90 -2.65 19.34
N ARG A 391 -29.27 -1.63 18.75
CA ARG A 391 -29.91 -0.62 17.88
C ARG A 391 -29.73 -0.92 16.39
N ARG A 392 -30.56 -0.28 15.57
CA ARG A 392 -30.39 -0.28 14.11
C ARG A 392 -29.65 0.99 13.68
N PHE A 393 -28.74 0.84 12.73
CA PHE A 393 -28.01 1.95 12.12
C PHE A 393 -28.56 2.22 10.72
N GLU A 394 -28.81 3.49 10.43
CA GLU A 394 -29.15 3.98 9.10
C GLU A 394 -27.97 4.81 8.58
N LEU A 395 -27.10 4.17 7.79
CA LEU A 395 -25.89 4.80 7.27
C LEU A 395 -26.04 5.13 5.77
N PRO A 396 -25.52 6.28 5.30
CA PRO A 396 -25.49 6.62 3.88
C PRO A 396 -24.84 5.53 3.02
N ARG A 397 -25.26 5.42 1.75
CA ARG A 397 -24.71 4.40 0.83
C ARG A 397 -23.22 4.55 0.56
N LYS A 398 -22.70 5.78 0.65
CA LYS A 398 -21.29 6.12 0.44
C LYS A 398 -20.46 6.10 1.73
N THR A 399 -21.00 5.55 2.83
CA THR A 399 -20.27 5.46 4.09
C THR A 399 -19.00 4.64 3.90
N PRO A 400 -17.81 5.20 4.19
CA PRO A 400 -16.55 4.51 3.98
C PRO A 400 -16.38 3.37 4.99
N LYS A 401 -15.60 2.34 4.62
CA LYS A 401 -15.37 1.15 5.44
C LYS A 401 -14.92 1.49 6.87
N TRP A 402 -14.05 2.48 7.03
CA TRP A 402 -13.52 2.85 8.34
C TRP A 402 -14.61 3.26 9.36
N VAL A 403 -15.73 3.86 8.92
CA VAL A 403 -16.84 4.24 9.82
C VAL A 403 -17.56 3.01 10.37
N TRP A 404 -17.71 1.96 9.54
CA TRP A 404 -18.29 0.70 9.96
C TRP A 404 -17.41 0.00 11.00
N ASP A 405 -16.11 -0.03 10.74
CA ASP A 405 -15.11 -0.60 11.65
C ASP A 405 -15.06 0.20 12.98
N ALA A 406 -15.18 1.53 12.92
CA ALA A 406 -15.28 2.40 14.10
C ALA A 406 -16.50 2.05 14.96
N LEU A 407 -17.68 1.95 14.35
CA LEU A 407 -18.93 1.62 15.03
C LEU A 407 -18.88 0.23 15.68
N TYR A 408 -18.26 -0.74 15.01
CA TYR A 408 -18.08 -2.07 15.57
C TYR A 408 -17.16 -2.05 16.79
N LEU A 409 -16.01 -1.36 16.70
CA LEU A 409 -15.06 -1.19 17.79
C LEU A 409 -15.70 -0.53 19.02
N VAL A 410 -16.45 0.56 18.84
CA VAL A 410 -17.20 1.24 19.92
C VAL A 410 -18.25 0.30 20.54
N GLY A 411 -18.79 -0.62 19.73
CA GLY A 411 -19.74 -1.65 20.14
C GLY A 411 -19.15 -2.66 21.13
N LEU A 412 -17.90 -3.10 20.89
CA LEU A 412 -17.18 -4.06 21.74
C LEU A 412 -16.97 -3.58 23.18
N ALA A 413 -17.07 -2.26 23.41
CA ALA A 413 -16.97 -1.57 24.69
C ALA A 413 -15.63 -1.75 25.41
N SER A 414 -14.90 -0.65 25.59
CA SER A 414 -13.71 -0.58 26.42
C SER A 414 -13.85 0.58 27.42
N LYS A 415 -12.95 0.68 28.39
CA LYS A 415 -12.89 1.83 29.30
C LYS A 415 -12.30 3.05 28.60
N GLU A 416 -11.28 2.83 27.78
CA GLU A 416 -10.61 3.88 27.01
C GLU A 416 -10.47 3.46 25.55
N ILE A 417 -10.68 4.41 24.64
CA ILE A 417 -10.47 4.25 23.20
C ILE A 417 -9.59 5.38 22.68
N SER A 418 -8.44 5.02 22.12
CA SER A 418 -7.62 5.90 21.29
C SER A 418 -7.88 5.62 19.81
N LEU A 419 -8.31 6.65 19.07
CA LEU A 419 -8.57 6.56 17.63
C LEU A 419 -7.61 7.48 16.88
N ALA A 420 -6.97 6.96 15.84
CA ALA A 420 -6.37 7.76 14.78
C ALA A 420 -7.30 7.69 13.56
N LEU A 421 -7.86 8.84 13.18
CA LEU A 421 -8.80 8.98 12.08
C LEU A 421 -8.11 9.56 10.84
N PRO A 422 -8.55 9.18 9.62
CA PRO A 422 -7.96 9.66 8.38
C PRO A 422 -8.13 11.17 8.22
N LYS A 423 -7.44 11.75 7.23
CA LYS A 423 -7.65 13.16 6.84
C LYS A 423 -9.11 13.37 6.44
N GLU A 424 -9.64 14.57 6.70
CA GLU A 424 -11.00 14.97 6.34
C GLU A 424 -12.12 14.06 6.90
N TRP A 425 -11.83 13.26 7.94
CA TRP A 425 -12.79 12.32 8.52
C TRP A 425 -14.11 12.97 8.94
N HIS A 426 -14.07 14.26 9.33
CA HIS A 426 -15.22 15.04 9.78
C HIS A 426 -16.25 15.32 8.69
N HIS A 427 -15.93 15.05 7.42
CA HIS A 427 -16.85 15.14 6.28
C HIS A 427 -17.35 13.78 5.78
N ALA A 428 -16.81 12.68 6.31
CA ALA A 428 -17.12 11.37 5.79
C ALA A 428 -18.64 11.06 5.91
N PRO A 429 -19.29 10.53 4.86
CA PRO A 429 -20.69 10.15 4.94
C PRO A 429 -20.93 9.19 6.12
N GLY A 430 -21.88 9.52 6.99
CA GLY A 430 -22.19 8.70 8.18
C GLY A 430 -21.37 9.03 9.43
N VAL A 431 -20.43 9.96 9.37
CA VAL A 431 -19.62 10.37 10.54
C VAL A 431 -20.47 10.96 11.66
N GLU A 432 -21.52 11.71 11.35
CA GLU A 432 -22.45 12.26 12.35
C GLU A 432 -23.07 11.15 13.21
N VAL A 433 -23.47 10.04 12.58
CA VAL A 433 -24.05 8.88 13.27
C VAL A 433 -23.01 8.22 14.17
N PHE A 434 -21.79 8.03 13.65
CA PHE A 434 -20.69 7.49 14.44
C PHE A 434 -20.37 8.37 15.65
N TRP A 435 -20.25 9.68 15.44
CA TRP A 435 -19.87 10.63 16.47
C TRP A 435 -20.91 10.71 17.59
N ALA A 436 -22.20 10.77 17.23
CA ALA A 436 -23.28 10.74 18.21
C ALA A 436 -23.24 9.47 19.08
N VAL A 437 -23.05 8.31 18.45
CA VAL A 437 -22.99 7.01 19.14
C VAL A 437 -21.76 6.91 20.04
N LEU A 438 -20.64 7.49 19.63
CA LEU A 438 -19.42 7.54 20.43
C LEU A 438 -19.62 8.39 21.69
N LEU A 439 -20.21 9.58 21.55
CA LEU A 439 -20.47 10.50 22.67
C LEU A 439 -21.56 10.02 23.64
N GLU A 440 -22.45 9.11 23.22
CA GLU A 440 -23.39 8.46 24.14
C GLU A 440 -22.70 7.56 25.18
N ARG A 441 -21.53 7.00 24.84
CA ARG A 441 -20.80 6.04 25.69
C ARG A 441 -19.54 6.62 26.33
N TYR A 442 -18.90 7.56 25.64
CA TYR A 442 -17.60 8.09 26.02
C TYR A 442 -17.61 9.62 26.09
N GLN A 443 -16.75 10.15 26.94
CA GLN A 443 -16.38 11.56 26.95
C GLN A 443 -15.04 11.73 26.22
N LEU A 444 -14.95 12.77 25.41
CA LEU A 444 -13.70 13.16 24.76
C LEU A 444 -12.74 13.70 25.82
N ALA A 445 -11.54 13.15 25.92
CA ALA A 445 -10.52 13.54 26.88
C ALA A 445 -9.43 14.38 26.23
N GLU A 446 -8.88 13.89 25.10
CA GLU A 446 -7.75 14.51 24.43
C GLU A 446 -7.91 14.46 22.90
N VAL A 447 -7.43 15.50 22.22
CA VAL A 447 -7.38 15.60 20.75
C VAL A 447 -6.00 16.07 20.33
N ALA A 448 -5.44 15.48 19.28
CA ALA A 448 -4.12 15.83 18.76
C ALA A 448 -4.07 15.82 17.24
N MET A 449 -3.24 16.69 16.67
CA MET A 449 -2.80 16.55 15.29
C MET A 449 -1.56 15.65 15.22
N ILE A 450 -1.61 14.61 14.39
CA ILE A 450 -0.48 13.73 14.09
C ILE A 450 0.32 14.34 12.94
N GLU A 451 1.65 14.21 12.92
CA GLU A 451 2.54 14.79 11.90
C GLU A 451 2.15 14.47 10.44
N THR A 452 1.47 13.34 10.23
CA THR A 452 0.96 12.88 8.93
C THR A 452 -0.27 13.66 8.45
N GLY A 453 -0.88 14.51 9.30
CA GLY A 453 -2.15 15.21 9.11
C GLY A 453 -3.38 14.40 9.55
N GLU A 454 -3.19 13.20 10.09
CA GLU A 454 -4.24 12.41 10.73
C GLU A 454 -4.59 12.96 12.11
N GLN A 455 -5.79 12.68 12.61
CA GLN A 455 -6.26 13.19 13.91
C GLN A 455 -6.33 12.09 14.95
N GLY A 456 -5.67 12.32 16.08
CA GLY A 456 -5.71 11.47 17.26
C GLY A 456 -6.80 11.93 18.22
N PHE A 457 -7.56 10.99 18.77
CA PHE A 457 -8.57 11.23 19.80
C PHE A 457 -8.43 10.21 20.92
N LEU A 458 -8.54 10.66 22.16
CA LEU A 458 -8.67 9.82 23.35
C LEU A 458 -10.07 10.00 23.95
N PHE A 459 -10.76 8.89 24.12
CA PHE A 459 -12.11 8.83 24.70
C PHE A 459 -12.10 7.94 25.94
N THR A 460 -12.79 8.37 27.00
CA THR A 460 -12.93 7.63 28.26
C THR A 460 -14.40 7.37 28.59
N GLN A 461 -14.72 6.18 29.09
CA GLN A 461 -16.09 5.77 29.37
C GLN A 461 -16.68 6.55 30.57
N CYS A 462 -17.93 6.99 30.46
CA CYS A 462 -18.69 7.55 31.58
C CYS A 462 -18.79 6.50 32.71
N PRO A 463 -18.40 6.80 33.97
CA PRO A 463 -18.68 8.06 34.67
C PRO A 463 -17.44 8.88 35.08
N GLN A 464 -16.25 8.63 34.49
CA GLN A 464 -15.08 9.47 34.75
C GLN A 464 -15.42 10.92 34.37
N THR A 465 -15.39 11.83 35.35
CA THR A 465 -15.80 13.22 35.15
C THR A 465 -14.63 13.97 34.56
N ILE A 466 -14.63 14.14 33.25
CA ILE A 466 -13.65 14.98 32.58
C ILE A 466 -14.05 16.45 32.81
N SER A 467 -13.14 17.22 33.41
CA SER A 467 -13.35 18.66 33.66
C SER A 467 -12.98 19.53 32.44
N CYS A 468 -12.09 19.03 31.59
CA CYS A 468 -11.61 19.73 30.39
C CYS A 468 -11.13 18.75 29.31
N VAL A 469 -11.23 19.18 28.05
CA VAL A 469 -10.63 18.48 26.90
C VAL A 469 -9.25 19.06 26.64
N LYS A 470 -8.22 18.21 26.55
CA LYS A 470 -6.88 18.65 26.19
C LYS A 470 -6.69 18.65 24.68
N VAL A 471 -6.24 19.76 24.13
CA VAL A 471 -5.93 19.91 22.71
C VAL A 471 -4.43 20.06 22.55
N HIS A 472 -3.82 19.13 21.82
CA HIS A 472 -2.39 19.07 21.56
C HIS A 472 -2.06 19.61 20.17
N ARG A 473 -1.30 20.70 20.11
CA ARG A 473 -0.92 21.37 18.86
C ARG A 473 0.47 22.01 18.99
N ASN A 474 1.35 21.82 18.00
CA ASN A 474 2.67 22.46 17.94
C ASN A 474 3.48 22.33 19.25
N ASN A 475 3.48 21.14 19.87
CA ASN A 475 4.08 20.85 21.18
C ASN A 475 3.53 21.67 22.37
N ARG A 476 2.33 22.24 22.24
CA ARG A 476 1.58 22.89 23.32
C ARG A 476 0.30 22.13 23.62
N VAL A 477 -0.18 22.28 24.85
CA VAL A 477 -1.42 21.69 25.35
C VAL A 477 -2.34 22.80 25.83
N PHE A 478 -3.55 22.85 25.30
CA PHE A 478 -4.61 23.76 25.72
C PHE A 478 -5.70 22.97 26.44
N GLU A 479 -6.27 23.52 27.51
CA GLU A 479 -7.37 22.90 28.23
C GLU A 479 -8.67 23.65 27.93
N LEU A 480 -9.62 22.95 27.29
CA LEU A 480 -10.94 23.48 26.95
C LEU A 480 -11.97 23.10 28.03
N PRO A 481 -12.67 24.05 28.66
CA PRO A 481 -13.66 23.77 29.69
C PRO A 481 -14.79 22.86 29.20
N PHE A 482 -15.23 21.90 30.03
CA PHE A 482 -16.28 20.93 29.65
C PHE A 482 -17.60 21.55 29.17
N GLY A 483 -17.97 22.74 29.68
CA GLY A 483 -19.19 23.44 29.26
C GLY A 483 -19.23 23.86 27.79
N LEU A 484 -18.07 23.88 27.12
CA LEU A 484 -17.94 24.12 25.67
C LEU A 484 -17.92 22.83 24.87
N THR A 485 -17.71 21.70 25.54
CA THR A 485 -17.46 20.39 24.93
C THR A 485 -18.59 19.39 25.18
N SER A 486 -19.74 19.84 25.68
CA SER A 486 -20.92 18.98 25.83
C SER A 486 -21.65 18.72 24.50
N THR A 487 -21.42 19.54 23.48
CA THR A 487 -22.07 19.50 22.15
C THR A 487 -21.03 19.46 21.02
N VAL A 488 -19.89 18.78 21.24
CA VAL A 488 -18.81 18.73 20.24
C VAL A 488 -19.28 18.05 18.97
N MET A 489 -19.21 18.77 17.86
CA MET A 489 -19.39 18.21 16.53
C MET A 489 -18.03 17.94 15.89
N PRO A 490 -17.95 17.03 14.90
CA PRO A 490 -16.69 16.73 14.19
C PRO A 490 -15.91 17.96 13.74
N GLY A 491 -16.54 18.92 13.03
CA GLY A 491 -15.85 20.12 12.59
C GLY A 491 -15.50 21.12 13.71
N THR A 492 -16.10 21.02 14.89
CA THR A 492 -15.66 21.80 16.05
C THR A 492 -14.26 21.35 16.51
N THR A 493 -13.98 20.05 16.46
CA THR A 493 -12.64 19.53 16.80
C THR A 493 -11.58 19.97 15.78
N GLN A 494 -11.96 20.09 14.51
CA GLN A 494 -11.10 20.64 13.45
C GLN A 494 -10.68 22.08 13.75
N ILE A 495 -11.63 22.92 14.19
CA ILE A 495 -11.37 24.31 14.55
C ILE A 495 -10.40 24.38 15.74
N TRP A 496 -10.56 23.55 16.77
CA TRP A 496 -9.64 23.54 17.91
C TRP A 496 -8.20 23.19 17.52
N LEU A 497 -8.03 22.32 16.53
CA LEU A 497 -6.72 21.90 16.05
C LEU A 497 -6.08 22.91 15.07
N MET A 498 -6.87 23.65 14.31
CA MET A 498 -6.40 24.48 13.19
C MET A 498 -6.44 25.99 13.45
N ALA A 499 -7.39 26.50 14.23
CA ALA A 499 -7.57 27.93 14.45
C ALA A 499 -6.42 28.53 15.25
N ASP A 500 -6.08 29.80 15.01
CA ASP A 500 -5.03 30.50 15.78
C ASP A 500 -5.34 30.53 17.28
N GLU A 501 -4.29 30.55 18.10
CA GLU A 501 -4.40 30.49 19.57
C GLU A 501 -5.32 31.60 20.11
N SER A 502 -5.21 32.81 19.57
CA SER A 502 -6.07 33.95 19.94
C SER A 502 -7.54 33.73 19.60
N VAL A 503 -7.83 32.98 18.54
CA VAL A 503 -9.20 32.60 18.16
C VAL A 503 -9.72 31.53 19.12
N VAL A 504 -8.92 30.52 19.46
CA VAL A 504 -9.31 29.48 20.42
C VAL A 504 -9.58 30.09 21.81
N GLU A 505 -8.74 31.02 22.27
CA GLU A 505 -8.97 31.77 23.51
C GLU A 505 -10.25 32.62 23.48
N LEU A 506 -10.55 33.24 22.34
CA LEU A 506 -11.80 33.97 22.13
C LEU A 506 -13.01 33.04 22.21
N LEU A 507 -12.98 31.90 21.51
CA LEU A 507 -14.04 30.89 21.54
C LEU A 507 -14.30 30.42 22.98
N CYS A 508 -13.23 30.21 23.75
CA CYS A 508 -13.31 29.83 25.16
C CYS A 508 -13.92 30.91 26.04
N SER A 509 -13.41 32.13 25.96
CA SER A 509 -13.82 33.25 26.82
C SER A 509 -15.26 33.70 26.56
N LYS A 510 -15.70 33.64 25.30
CA LYS A 510 -17.04 34.05 24.85
C LYS A 510 -18.07 32.92 24.86
N LYS A 511 -17.67 31.73 25.32
CA LYS A 511 -18.50 30.52 25.33
C LYS A 511 -19.12 30.21 23.95
N ILE A 512 -18.39 30.44 22.86
CA ILE A 512 -18.80 29.96 21.55
C ILE A 512 -18.58 28.44 21.56
N GLY A 513 -19.67 27.70 21.78
CA GLY A 513 -19.69 26.25 21.92
C GLY A 513 -20.39 25.54 20.79
N GLY A 514 -20.40 24.22 20.84
CA GLY A 514 -21.02 23.38 19.81
C GLY A 514 -22.52 23.62 19.67
N VAL A 515 -23.01 23.45 18.44
CA VAL A 515 -24.39 23.68 18.03
C VAL A 515 -25.36 22.85 18.86
N SER A 516 -26.27 23.51 19.60
CA SER A 516 -27.42 22.82 20.21
C SER A 516 -28.31 22.30 19.09
N PRO A 517 -28.72 21.01 19.07
CA PRO A 517 -29.46 20.41 17.96
C PRO A 517 -30.77 21.13 17.61
N ASP A 518 -31.33 21.92 18.53
CA ASP A 518 -32.63 22.56 18.40
C ASP A 518 -32.57 24.01 17.87
N TRP A 519 -31.38 24.53 17.50
CA TRP A 519 -31.22 25.92 17.05
C TRP A 519 -31.99 26.25 15.75
N ALA A 520 -32.19 25.25 14.88
CA ALA A 520 -32.87 25.40 13.60
C ALA A 520 -34.40 25.28 13.71
N ASP A 521 -34.90 24.61 14.76
CA ASP A 521 -36.33 24.46 15.02
C ASP A 521 -36.92 25.69 15.74
N GLU A 522 -36.07 26.60 16.20
CA GLU A 522 -36.43 27.79 16.96
C GLU A 522 -36.39 29.07 16.10
N THR A 523 -37.48 29.35 15.38
CA THR A 523 -37.84 30.65 14.77
C THR A 523 -36.91 31.21 13.65
N GLU A 524 -37.49 31.66 12.52
CA GLU A 524 -36.80 32.32 11.39
C GLU A 524 -35.75 33.41 11.78
N PRO A 525 -35.96 34.24 12.82
CA PRO A 525 -34.99 35.28 13.21
C PRO A 525 -33.61 34.75 13.62
N LEU A 526 -33.52 33.57 14.24
CA LEU A 526 -32.24 33.01 14.68
C LEU A 526 -31.44 32.46 13.48
N ALA A 527 -32.10 31.85 12.50
CA ALA A 527 -31.46 31.41 11.27
C ALA A 527 -30.85 32.60 10.49
N TRP A 528 -31.54 33.74 10.46
CA TRP A 528 -31.02 34.98 9.86
C TRP A 528 -29.79 35.52 10.60
N GLY A 529 -29.82 35.53 11.94
CA GLY A 529 -28.64 35.89 12.75
C GLY A 529 -27.43 34.99 12.46
N VAL A 530 -27.65 33.69 12.28
CA VAL A 530 -26.57 32.75 11.91
C VAL A 530 -26.05 33.02 10.49
N TYR A 531 -26.94 33.32 9.54
CA TYR A 531 -26.54 33.69 8.19
C TYR A 531 -25.67 34.95 8.16
N LEU A 532 -26.07 36.00 8.91
CA LEU A 532 -25.28 37.22 9.05
C LEU A 532 -23.93 36.96 9.74
N PHE A 533 -23.90 36.08 10.74
CA PHE A 533 -22.65 35.69 11.39
C PHE A 533 -21.65 35.09 10.39
N LEU A 534 -22.11 34.21 9.50
CA LEU A 534 -21.27 33.64 8.43
C LEU A 534 -20.75 34.66 7.43
N GLN A 535 -21.34 35.86 7.35
CA GLN A 535 -20.84 36.94 6.51
C GLN A 535 -19.72 37.76 7.19
N THR A 536 -19.55 37.62 8.50
CA THR A 536 -18.45 38.27 9.25
C THR A 536 -17.10 37.61 8.95
N GLN A 537 -16.00 38.31 9.20
CA GLN A 537 -14.64 37.79 9.06
C GLN A 537 -14.41 36.57 9.96
N LEU A 538 -14.87 36.62 11.20
CA LEU A 538 -14.77 35.48 12.13
C LEU A 538 -15.60 34.29 11.66
N GLY A 539 -16.85 34.52 11.22
CA GLY A 539 -17.71 33.47 10.69
C GLY A 539 -17.12 32.81 9.44
N LYS A 540 -16.61 33.60 8.49
CA LYS A 540 -15.91 33.12 7.29
C LYS A 540 -14.67 32.31 7.62
N TYR A 541 -13.86 32.77 8.57
CA TYR A 541 -12.65 32.08 9.01
C TYR A 541 -12.98 30.72 9.63
N LEU A 542 -13.93 30.68 10.59
CA LEU A 542 -14.33 29.43 11.23
C LEU A 542 -14.97 28.45 10.23
N TRP A 543 -15.79 28.97 9.30
CA TRP A 543 -16.34 28.18 8.21
C TRP A 543 -15.25 27.57 7.34
N HIS A 544 -14.26 28.36 6.93
CA HIS A 544 -13.16 27.90 6.10
C HIS A 544 -12.39 26.74 6.75
N LEU A 545 -12.19 26.80 8.07
CA LEU A 545 -11.50 25.76 8.83
C LEU A 545 -12.31 24.46 8.95
N CYS A 546 -13.63 24.53 9.12
CA CYS A 546 -14.46 23.33 9.32
C CYS A 546 -15.12 22.79 8.05
N SER A 547 -15.03 23.49 6.91
CA SER A 547 -15.67 23.12 5.63
C SER A 547 -14.67 22.84 4.50
N ASP A 548 -13.37 22.81 4.83
CA ASP A 548 -12.25 22.65 3.89
C ASP A 548 -12.37 23.59 2.68
N GLN A 549 -12.55 24.89 2.96
CA GLN A 549 -12.66 25.94 1.96
C GLN A 549 -13.90 25.89 1.04
N SER A 550 -14.94 25.13 1.42
CA SER A 550 -16.21 25.16 0.70
C SER A 550 -16.83 26.56 0.69
N SER A 551 -17.59 26.89 -0.36
CA SER A 551 -18.36 28.14 -0.41
C SER A 551 -19.34 28.23 0.75
N LEU A 552 -19.61 29.45 1.23
CA LEU A 552 -20.64 29.70 2.24
C LEU A 552 -22.00 29.14 1.76
N PRO A 553 -22.78 28.53 2.65
CA PRO A 553 -24.08 27.97 2.29
C PRO A 553 -25.09 29.06 1.96
N GLU A 554 -26.00 28.78 1.03
CA GLU A 554 -27.20 29.57 0.82
C GLU A 554 -28.12 29.49 2.04
N PHE A 555 -28.99 30.48 2.23
CA PHE A 555 -29.85 30.59 3.42
C PHE A 555 -30.70 29.33 3.65
N ASP A 556 -31.31 28.79 2.59
CA ASP A 556 -32.15 27.58 2.64
C ASP A 556 -31.37 26.31 3.05
N ALA A 557 -30.06 26.27 2.75
CA ALA A 557 -29.20 25.13 3.04
C ALA A 557 -28.45 25.28 4.38
N LEU A 558 -28.54 26.45 5.02
CA LEU A 558 -27.79 26.83 6.21
C LEU A 558 -27.94 25.85 7.39
N PRO A 559 -29.16 25.40 7.76
CA PRO A 559 -29.33 24.51 8.90
C PRO A 559 -28.63 23.16 8.72
N LEU A 560 -28.78 22.58 7.52
CA LEU A 560 -28.15 21.31 7.17
C LEU A 560 -26.63 21.47 7.10
N ALA A 561 -26.15 22.54 6.47
CA ALA A 561 -24.73 22.78 6.29
C ALA A 561 -24.01 22.97 7.63
N ILE A 562 -24.55 23.79 8.54
CA ILE A 562 -23.95 24.00 9.86
C ILE A 562 -23.95 22.72 10.69
N ARG A 563 -25.01 21.91 10.62
CA ARG A 563 -25.06 20.61 11.31
C ARG A 563 -24.01 19.65 10.75
N THR A 564 -23.91 19.56 9.43
CA THR A 564 -22.97 18.65 8.76
C THR A 564 -21.52 19.05 8.97
N TYR A 565 -21.21 20.34 8.92
CA TYR A 565 -19.86 20.84 9.11
C TYR A 565 -19.51 21.13 10.58
N GLY A 566 -20.48 21.10 11.50
CA GLY A 566 -20.23 21.26 12.93
C GLY A 566 -19.67 22.63 13.32
N LEU A 567 -20.10 23.70 12.63
CA LEU A 567 -19.63 25.07 12.87
C LEU A 567 -20.05 25.55 14.27
N PRO A 568 -19.12 25.98 15.15
CA PRO A 568 -19.45 26.55 16.44
C PRO A 568 -20.14 27.91 16.26
N LEU A 569 -21.23 28.13 17.01
CA LEU A 569 -22.06 29.32 16.89
C LEU A 569 -21.98 30.20 18.15
N PRO A 570 -22.10 31.53 18.00
CA PRO A 570 -22.30 32.42 19.13
C PRO A 570 -23.55 32.06 19.96
N THR A 571 -23.61 32.58 21.18
CA THR A 571 -24.78 32.43 22.05
C THR A 571 -26.05 32.98 21.40
N ARG A 572 -27.22 32.45 21.78
CA ARG A 572 -28.52 32.89 21.26
C ARG A 572 -28.75 34.40 21.38
N GLU A 573 -28.28 35.02 22.45
CA GLU A 573 -28.38 36.48 22.68
C GLU A 573 -27.66 37.26 21.57
N VAL A 574 -26.40 36.92 21.30
CA VAL A 574 -25.60 37.51 20.21
C VAL A 574 -26.27 37.32 18.85
N LEU A 575 -26.77 36.11 18.56
CA LEU A 575 -27.42 35.83 17.27
C LEU A 575 -28.73 36.60 17.09
N ALA A 576 -29.51 36.75 18.16
CA ALA A 576 -30.73 37.54 18.17
C ALA A 576 -30.44 39.03 17.94
N ASP A 577 -29.40 39.57 18.60
CA ASP A 577 -28.96 40.95 18.41
C ASP A 577 -28.42 41.19 16.99
N LEU A 578 -27.69 40.21 16.43
CA LEU A 578 -27.18 40.30 15.06
C LEU A 578 -28.31 40.30 14.03
N CYS A 579 -29.38 39.55 14.28
CA CYS A 579 -30.57 39.54 13.42
C CYS A 579 -31.18 40.95 13.26
N LEU A 580 -31.16 41.77 14.30
CA LEU A 580 -31.69 43.14 14.30
C LEU A 580 -30.87 44.12 13.43
N VAL A 581 -29.65 43.75 13.04
CA VAL A 581 -28.77 44.56 12.18
C VAL A 581 -29.19 44.44 10.70
N GLY A 582 -29.80 43.32 10.31
CA GLY A 582 -30.34 43.10 8.96
C GLY A 582 -31.85 43.27 8.89
N LEU A 583 -32.40 43.18 7.68
CA LEU A 583 -33.85 43.17 7.42
C LEU A 583 -34.25 41.78 6.92
N PRO A 584 -34.74 40.87 7.81
CA PRO A 584 -35.10 39.50 7.44
C PRO A 584 -36.12 39.44 6.28
N GLU A 585 -37.04 40.39 6.25
CA GLU A 585 -38.12 40.49 5.24
C GLU A 585 -37.63 40.78 3.81
N THR A 586 -36.40 41.27 3.66
CA THR A 586 -35.82 41.66 2.35
C THR A 586 -34.57 40.87 1.97
N GLU A 587 -34.11 39.96 2.86
CA GLU A 587 -32.86 39.20 2.73
C GLU A 587 -31.63 40.07 2.38
N MET A 588 -31.68 41.37 2.67
CA MET A 588 -30.62 42.31 2.28
C MET A 588 -29.50 42.26 3.32
N ILE A 589 -28.34 41.78 2.90
CA ILE A 589 -27.12 41.73 3.71
C ILE A 589 -26.59 43.17 3.87
N PRO A 590 -26.29 43.63 5.11
CA PRO A 590 -25.67 44.94 5.34
C PRO A 590 -24.31 45.06 4.63
N GLU A 591 -23.84 46.28 4.37
CA GLU A 591 -22.48 46.48 3.85
C GLU A 591 -21.43 45.84 4.79
N PRO A 592 -20.38 45.19 4.26
CA PRO A 592 -19.42 44.44 5.07
C PRO A 592 -18.82 45.24 6.23
N ASP A 593 -18.43 46.49 6.00
CA ASP A 593 -17.85 47.35 7.03
C ASP A 593 -18.84 47.70 8.14
N LEU A 594 -20.12 47.85 7.80
CA LEU A 594 -21.19 48.08 8.78
C LEU A 594 -21.44 46.82 9.59
N LEU A 595 -21.51 45.67 8.93
CA LEU A 595 -21.74 44.37 9.58
C LEU A 595 -20.60 44.04 10.57
N GLU A 596 -19.34 44.25 10.18
CA GLU A 596 -18.19 44.05 11.08
C GLU A 596 -18.24 44.99 12.29
N ARG A 597 -18.59 46.26 12.08
CA ARG A 597 -18.69 47.23 13.18
C ARG A 597 -19.78 46.83 14.17
N GLU A 598 -20.96 46.46 13.69
CA GLU A 598 -22.06 46.06 14.55
C GLU A 598 -21.78 44.70 15.22
N PHE A 599 -21.16 43.76 14.52
CA PHE A 599 -20.71 42.51 15.12
C PHE A 599 -19.69 42.76 16.24
N ALA A 600 -18.70 43.64 16.04
CA ALA A 600 -17.73 43.99 17.08
C ALA A 600 -18.39 44.72 18.27
N ASN A 601 -19.45 45.50 18.06
CA ASN A 601 -20.22 46.14 19.13
C ASN A 601 -20.98 45.12 19.99
N ILE A 602 -21.60 44.13 19.35
CA ILE A 602 -22.43 43.09 20.00
C ILE A 602 -21.53 42.03 20.67
N PHE A 603 -20.54 41.54 19.92
CA PHE A 603 -19.72 40.40 20.30
C PHE A 603 -18.46 40.81 21.09
N GLY A 604 -17.97 42.03 20.88
CA GLY A 604 -16.69 42.54 21.39
C GLY A 604 -15.56 42.44 20.35
N PRO A 605 -14.35 42.92 20.70
CA PRO A 605 -13.22 42.94 19.78
C PRO A 605 -12.79 41.53 19.37
N THR A 606 -12.61 41.32 18.06
CA THR A 606 -12.07 40.09 17.46
C THR A 606 -10.56 40.20 17.23
N PRO A 607 -9.81 39.09 17.31
CA PRO A 607 -8.39 39.07 17.01
C PRO A 607 -8.15 39.32 15.52
N ILE A 608 -6.94 39.78 15.18
CA ILE A 608 -6.49 39.88 13.78
C ILE A 608 -6.37 38.46 13.23
N LEU A 609 -7.18 38.15 12.22
CA LEU A 609 -7.19 36.85 11.55
C LEU A 609 -6.13 36.83 10.43
N PRO A 610 -5.47 35.69 10.18
CA PRO A 610 -4.56 35.57 9.04
C PRO A 610 -5.33 35.70 7.72
N GLU A 611 -4.74 36.40 6.75
CA GLU A 611 -5.30 36.50 5.39
C GLU A 611 -5.37 35.09 4.77
N SER A 612 -6.58 34.66 4.41
CA SER A 612 -6.80 33.40 3.72
C SER A 612 -6.15 33.44 2.33
N VAL A 613 -5.13 32.60 2.13
CA VAL A 613 -4.47 32.43 0.83
C VAL A 613 -5.40 31.64 -0.09
N SER A 614 -6.16 32.36 -0.92
CA SER A 614 -6.89 31.79 -2.04
C SER A 614 -5.89 31.31 -3.10
N HIS A 615 -5.45 30.06 -3.04
CA HIS A 615 -4.72 29.44 -4.14
C HIS A 615 -5.71 28.92 -5.18
N ASP A 616 -5.92 29.69 -6.24
CA ASP A 616 -6.48 29.20 -7.50
C ASP A 616 -5.57 28.09 -8.06
N ILE A 617 -5.95 26.82 -7.88
CA ILE A 617 -5.28 25.69 -8.51
C ILE A 617 -5.72 25.63 -9.97
N ALA A 618 -5.00 26.37 -10.80
CA ALA A 618 -5.00 26.20 -12.24
C ALA A 618 -4.41 24.82 -12.61
N GLY A 619 -5.24 24.00 -13.25
CA GLY A 619 -4.87 23.03 -14.28
C GLY A 619 -3.59 22.20 -14.08
N GLY A 620 -3.72 21.05 -13.43
CA GLY A 620 -2.73 19.98 -13.51
C GLY A 620 -2.63 19.43 -14.94
N GLU A 621 -1.56 19.83 -15.65
CA GLU A 621 -1.17 19.29 -16.95
C GLU A 621 -0.96 17.77 -16.89
N LYS A 622 -1.68 17.06 -17.77
CA LYS A 622 -1.48 15.63 -18.00
C LYS A 622 -0.11 15.40 -18.63
N SER A 623 0.81 14.86 -17.84
CA SER A 623 2.04 14.23 -18.31
C SER A 623 1.72 13.24 -19.44
N ARG A 624 2.10 13.62 -20.67
CA ARG A 624 1.94 12.82 -21.87
C ARG A 624 3.33 12.58 -22.43
N ARG A 625 3.95 11.43 -22.13
CA ARG A 625 4.94 10.75 -23.01
C ARG A 625 5.53 9.48 -22.39
N ARG A 626 5.22 8.34 -23.03
CA ARG A 626 6.07 7.16 -23.35
C ARG A 626 5.14 5.97 -23.63
N ARG A 627 4.55 5.90 -24.85
CA ARG A 627 3.55 4.86 -25.18
C ARG A 627 3.80 4.05 -26.46
N SER A 628 4.91 4.25 -27.17
CA SER A 628 5.11 3.63 -28.49
C SER A 628 5.96 2.35 -28.51
N VAL A 629 6.62 1.97 -27.40
CA VAL A 629 7.54 0.81 -27.40
C VAL A 629 6.83 -0.50 -27.00
N ILE A 630 5.96 -0.46 -25.99
CA ILE A 630 5.31 -1.63 -25.37
C ILE A 630 4.41 -2.44 -26.33
N PRO A 631 3.59 -1.84 -27.23
CA PRO A 631 2.72 -2.62 -28.10
C PRO A 631 3.49 -3.51 -29.10
N LYS A 632 4.67 -3.07 -29.53
CA LYS A 632 5.48 -3.81 -30.51
C LYS A 632 6.09 -5.08 -29.91
N GLU A 633 6.59 -5.01 -28.68
CA GLU A 633 7.14 -6.17 -27.95
C GLU A 633 6.07 -7.23 -27.63
N ILE A 634 4.87 -6.78 -27.23
CA ILE A 634 3.74 -7.71 -27.00
C ILE A 634 3.36 -8.40 -28.30
N THR A 635 3.28 -7.65 -29.40
CA THR A 635 2.93 -8.18 -30.72
C THR A 635 3.95 -9.21 -31.19
N SER A 636 5.26 -8.89 -31.11
CA SER A 636 6.30 -9.80 -31.57
C SER A 636 6.35 -11.11 -30.80
N LYS A 637 6.01 -11.09 -29.50
CA LYS A 637 6.03 -12.27 -28.64
C LYS A 637 4.77 -13.13 -28.74
N VAL A 638 3.59 -12.52 -28.88
CA VAL A 638 2.31 -13.25 -28.92
C VAL A 638 2.07 -13.89 -30.28
N PHE A 639 2.54 -13.26 -31.35
CA PHE A 639 2.37 -13.71 -32.73
C PHE A 639 3.68 -14.23 -33.35
N GLU A 640 4.63 -14.69 -32.50
CA GLU A 640 5.93 -15.24 -32.93
C GLU A 640 5.75 -16.45 -33.88
N ASP A 641 4.77 -17.31 -33.58
CA ASP A 641 4.40 -18.47 -34.39
C ASP A 641 3.55 -18.12 -35.64
N GLY A 642 3.29 -16.83 -35.87
CA GLY A 642 2.44 -16.31 -36.94
C GLY A 642 0.94 -16.31 -36.60
N ILE A 643 0.15 -15.71 -37.49
CA ILE A 643 -1.32 -15.68 -37.39
C ILE A 643 -1.89 -16.88 -38.16
N PRO A 644 -2.79 -17.69 -37.56
CA PRO A 644 -3.45 -18.80 -38.24
C PRO A 644 -4.28 -18.28 -39.42
N ARG A 645 -4.06 -18.85 -40.61
CA ARG A 645 -4.81 -18.53 -41.82
C ARG A 645 -5.90 -19.58 -42.04
N PHE A 646 -7.14 -19.12 -42.06
CA PHE A 646 -8.30 -19.95 -42.32
C PHE A 646 -8.82 -19.68 -43.73
N PRO A 647 -9.13 -20.71 -44.54
CA PRO A 647 -9.08 -22.14 -44.21
C PRO A 647 -7.74 -22.83 -44.51
N GLU A 648 -6.77 -22.17 -45.16
CA GLU A 648 -5.63 -22.82 -45.81
C GLU A 648 -4.78 -23.67 -44.87
N HIS A 649 -4.39 -23.14 -43.70
CA HIS A 649 -3.52 -23.86 -42.76
C HIS A 649 -4.17 -25.16 -42.25
N TYR A 650 -5.50 -25.20 -42.23
CA TYR A 650 -6.27 -26.34 -41.74
C TYR A 650 -6.58 -27.36 -42.83
N LEU A 651 -6.48 -26.96 -44.10
CA LEU A 651 -6.61 -27.85 -45.26
C LEU A 651 -5.31 -28.58 -45.62
N MET A 652 -4.14 -28.05 -45.23
CA MET A 652 -2.83 -28.61 -45.61
C MET A 652 -2.60 -30.07 -45.16
N ASN A 653 -3.28 -30.50 -44.09
CA ASN A 653 -3.13 -31.85 -43.52
C ASN A 653 -4.19 -32.85 -43.99
N LEU A 654 -5.08 -32.44 -44.90
CA LEU A 654 -6.19 -33.25 -45.39
C LEU A 654 -5.90 -33.76 -46.81
N TYR A 655 -6.12 -35.06 -47.04
CA TYR A 655 -5.85 -35.67 -48.35
C TYR A 655 -6.95 -35.28 -49.36
N ARG A 656 -6.70 -34.23 -50.16
CA ARG A 656 -7.49 -33.77 -51.32
C ARG A 656 -9.03 -33.74 -51.07
N PRO A 657 -9.53 -32.92 -50.12
CA PRO A 657 -10.96 -32.72 -49.99
C PRO A 657 -11.53 -32.04 -51.25
N GLU A 658 -12.75 -32.43 -51.65
CA GLU A 658 -13.50 -31.65 -52.64
C GLU A 658 -13.89 -30.31 -52.01
N VAL A 659 -13.59 -29.20 -52.69
CA VAL A 659 -13.82 -27.84 -52.17
C VAL A 659 -14.72 -27.05 -53.11
N THR A 660 -15.52 -26.17 -52.54
CA THR A 660 -16.27 -25.13 -53.26
C THR A 660 -15.56 -23.78 -53.07
N GLU A 661 -15.38 -23.05 -54.16
CA GLU A 661 -14.78 -21.70 -54.14
C GLU A 661 -15.85 -20.63 -53.96
N TYR A 662 -15.61 -19.73 -53.00
CA TYR A 662 -16.43 -18.56 -52.72
C TYR A 662 -15.60 -17.29 -52.95
N THR A 663 -16.24 -16.26 -53.52
CA THR A 663 -15.61 -14.94 -53.67
C THR A 663 -16.11 -14.03 -52.55
N LEU A 664 -15.17 -13.43 -51.81
CA LEU A 664 -15.47 -12.56 -50.68
C LEU A 664 -15.20 -11.10 -51.05
N CYS A 665 -16.15 -10.21 -50.72
CA CYS A 665 -16.08 -8.78 -50.98
C CYS A 665 -16.02 -7.95 -49.69
N GLY A 666 -15.33 -8.46 -48.67
CA GLY A 666 -15.24 -7.88 -47.32
C GLY A 666 -16.01 -8.67 -46.27
N VAL A 667 -16.05 -8.14 -45.04
CA VAL A 667 -16.66 -8.80 -43.87
C VAL A 667 -18.15 -9.07 -44.10
N LEU A 668 -18.56 -10.32 -43.85
CA LEU A 668 -19.93 -10.82 -44.03
C LEU A 668 -20.72 -10.83 -42.73
N GLU A 669 -22.02 -10.51 -42.82
CA GLU A 669 -22.99 -10.65 -41.73
C GLU A 669 -24.25 -11.39 -42.22
N ILE A 670 -24.94 -12.10 -41.32
CA ILE A 670 -26.19 -12.82 -41.62
C ILE A 670 -27.33 -11.80 -41.70
N THR A 671 -28.02 -11.74 -42.84
CA THR A 671 -29.16 -10.82 -43.04
C THR A 671 -30.51 -11.54 -43.07
N GLY A 672 -30.53 -12.85 -43.26
CA GLY A 672 -31.76 -13.63 -43.28
C GLY A 672 -31.50 -15.13 -43.29
N GLU A 673 -32.42 -15.88 -42.69
CA GLU A 673 -32.42 -17.34 -42.64
C GLU A 673 -33.80 -17.82 -43.11
N PHE A 674 -33.85 -18.62 -44.17
CA PHE A 674 -35.08 -19.20 -44.70
C PHE A 674 -34.85 -20.67 -45.06
N PHE A 675 -35.41 -21.57 -44.24
CA PHE A 675 -35.08 -23.00 -44.24
C PHE A 675 -33.57 -23.22 -44.08
N ASP A 676 -32.96 -24.01 -44.96
CA ASP A 676 -31.52 -24.31 -44.95
C ASP A 676 -30.70 -23.23 -45.69
N LYS A 677 -31.34 -22.20 -46.26
CA LYS A 677 -30.66 -21.12 -46.97
C LYS A 677 -30.41 -19.92 -46.05
N ILE A 678 -29.14 -19.54 -45.92
CA ILE A 678 -28.70 -18.38 -45.16
C ILE A 678 -28.17 -17.33 -46.14
N SER A 679 -28.71 -16.11 -46.03
CA SER A 679 -28.25 -14.94 -46.79
C SER A 679 -27.20 -14.18 -45.99
N LEU A 680 -26.00 -14.04 -46.56
CA LEU A 680 -24.90 -13.25 -46.05
C LEU A 680 -24.77 -11.96 -46.86
N ARG A 681 -24.56 -10.81 -46.22
CA ARG A 681 -24.32 -9.52 -46.89
C ARG A 681 -23.02 -8.89 -46.40
N THR A 682 -22.32 -8.23 -47.31
CA THR A 682 -21.15 -7.40 -46.99
C THR A 682 -21.57 -6.04 -46.43
N LEU A 683 -20.88 -5.56 -45.39
CA LEU A 683 -21.16 -4.25 -44.77
C LEU A 683 -20.87 -3.05 -45.70
N THR A 684 -20.01 -3.22 -46.72
CA THR A 684 -19.44 -2.10 -47.50
C THR A 684 -19.79 -2.08 -48.99
N LYS A 685 -20.16 -3.21 -49.61
CA LYS A 685 -20.28 -3.32 -51.09
C LYS A 685 -21.62 -3.85 -51.61
N ASP A 686 -22.64 -3.93 -50.76
CA ASP A 686 -23.98 -4.45 -51.11
C ASP A 686 -23.97 -5.80 -51.86
N HIS A 687 -22.93 -6.60 -51.61
CA HIS A 687 -22.80 -7.95 -52.16
C HIS A 687 -23.52 -8.93 -51.22
N THR A 688 -24.43 -9.73 -51.79
CA THR A 688 -25.20 -10.78 -51.09
C THR A 688 -24.78 -12.16 -51.58
N LEU A 689 -24.57 -13.08 -50.65
CA LEU A 689 -24.16 -14.46 -50.91
C LEU A 689 -25.13 -15.40 -50.19
N GLU A 690 -25.78 -16.29 -50.93
CA GLU A 690 -26.67 -17.31 -50.37
C GLU A 690 -25.95 -18.64 -50.25
N VAL A 691 -26.00 -19.25 -49.06
CA VAL A 691 -25.42 -20.57 -48.79
C VAL A 691 -26.41 -21.49 -48.13
N SER A 692 -26.29 -22.79 -48.43
CA SER A 692 -27.05 -23.83 -47.77
C SER A 692 -26.28 -24.34 -46.56
N GLY A 693 -26.84 -24.25 -45.36
CA GLY A 693 -26.26 -24.76 -44.13
C GLY A 693 -25.55 -23.70 -43.27
N LYS A 694 -25.84 -23.75 -41.97
CA LYS A 694 -25.31 -22.85 -40.94
C LYS A 694 -23.79 -22.91 -40.80
N LEU A 695 -23.23 -24.11 -40.92
CA LEU A 695 -21.79 -24.31 -40.76
C LEU A 695 -20.98 -23.63 -41.88
N ILE A 696 -21.46 -23.68 -43.12
CA ILE A 696 -20.85 -22.99 -44.27
C ILE A 696 -20.94 -21.48 -44.08
N ALA A 697 -22.10 -20.98 -43.62
CA ALA A 697 -22.28 -19.57 -43.32
C ALA A 697 -21.30 -19.08 -42.24
N GLU A 698 -21.15 -19.82 -41.14
CA GLU A 698 -20.20 -19.51 -40.07
C GLU A 698 -18.74 -19.54 -40.55
N ALA A 699 -18.37 -20.53 -41.35
CA ALA A 699 -17.04 -20.63 -41.94
C ALA A 699 -16.72 -19.45 -42.86
N LEU A 700 -17.67 -19.02 -43.69
CA LEU A 700 -17.51 -17.85 -44.56
C LEU A 700 -17.43 -16.54 -43.79
N ILE A 701 -18.16 -16.39 -42.69
CA ILE A 701 -18.02 -15.24 -41.80
C ILE A 701 -16.61 -15.21 -41.21
N LEU A 702 -16.12 -16.32 -40.69
CA LEU A 702 -14.75 -16.41 -40.13
C LEU A 702 -13.67 -16.14 -41.18
N ALA A 703 -13.85 -16.63 -42.41
CA ALA A 703 -12.96 -16.37 -43.52
C ALA A 703 -13.05 -14.93 -44.04
N SER A 704 -14.20 -14.25 -43.90
CA SER A 704 -14.37 -12.86 -44.36
C SER A 704 -13.55 -11.82 -43.58
N TYR A 705 -12.98 -12.21 -42.44
CA TYR A 705 -12.03 -11.39 -41.67
C TYR A 705 -10.58 -11.57 -42.14
N THR A 706 -10.28 -12.54 -43.00
CA THR A 706 -8.98 -12.62 -43.67
C THR A 706 -9.01 -11.71 -44.91
N ASP A 707 -7.88 -11.08 -45.26
CA ASP A 707 -7.77 -10.20 -46.45
C ASP A 707 -7.80 -11.00 -47.78
N GLN A 708 -8.52 -12.12 -47.83
CA GLN A 708 -8.60 -13.02 -48.98
C GLN A 708 -9.86 -12.74 -49.81
N GLU A 709 -9.67 -12.50 -51.11
CA GLU A 709 -10.79 -12.31 -52.05
C GLU A 709 -11.44 -13.63 -52.49
N ARG A 710 -10.74 -14.76 -52.32
CA ARG A 710 -11.20 -16.10 -52.70
C ARG A 710 -10.91 -17.09 -51.60
N VAL A 711 -11.93 -17.85 -51.22
CA VAL A 711 -11.86 -18.82 -50.13
C VAL A 711 -12.43 -20.15 -50.60
N SER A 712 -11.68 -21.23 -50.37
CA SER A 712 -12.07 -22.59 -50.72
C SER A 712 -12.47 -23.36 -49.46
N LEU A 713 -13.73 -23.79 -49.36
CA LEU A 713 -14.23 -24.57 -48.23
C LEU A 713 -14.55 -26.01 -48.64
N PRO A 714 -14.28 -27.03 -47.79
CA PRO A 714 -14.66 -28.41 -48.05
C PRO A 714 -16.17 -28.59 -48.21
N ASN A 715 -16.57 -29.46 -49.14
CA ASN A 715 -17.96 -29.89 -49.31
C ASN A 715 -18.42 -30.86 -48.21
N ASP A 716 -17.47 -31.59 -47.61
CA ASP A 716 -17.73 -32.50 -46.51
C ASP A 716 -17.94 -31.70 -45.21
N GLU A 717 -19.16 -31.80 -44.66
CA GLU A 717 -19.60 -31.08 -43.46
C GLU A 717 -18.79 -31.47 -42.21
N LEU A 718 -18.34 -32.73 -42.09
CA LEU A 718 -17.52 -33.18 -40.97
C LEU A 718 -16.12 -32.56 -41.02
N ILE A 719 -15.52 -32.52 -42.21
CA ILE A 719 -14.22 -31.89 -42.43
C ILE A 719 -14.32 -30.39 -42.18
N LEU A 720 -15.37 -29.74 -42.67
CA LEU A 720 -15.62 -28.32 -42.44
C LEU A 720 -15.81 -28.01 -40.94
N ALA A 721 -16.54 -28.85 -40.21
CA ALA A 721 -16.75 -28.68 -38.77
C ALA A 721 -15.43 -28.79 -38.00
N GLU A 722 -14.59 -29.76 -38.36
CA GLU A 722 -13.29 -29.98 -37.73
C GLU A 722 -12.35 -28.78 -37.93
N ILE A 723 -12.23 -28.26 -39.15
CA ILE A 723 -11.33 -27.12 -39.42
C ILE A 723 -11.84 -25.83 -38.77
N VAL A 724 -13.15 -25.60 -38.73
CA VAL A 724 -13.76 -24.45 -38.04
C VAL A 724 -13.51 -24.53 -36.53
N GLN A 725 -13.69 -25.71 -35.93
CA GLN A 725 -13.45 -25.91 -34.50
C GLN A 725 -11.97 -25.70 -34.13
N ARG A 726 -11.05 -26.22 -34.95
CA ARG A 726 -9.60 -26.02 -34.74
C ARG A 726 -9.23 -24.54 -34.83
N TYR A 727 -9.73 -23.83 -35.84
CA TYR A 727 -9.48 -22.39 -35.99
C TYR A 727 -10.03 -21.57 -34.82
N ARG A 728 -11.26 -21.86 -34.36
CA ARG A 728 -11.82 -21.22 -33.15
C ARG A 728 -10.96 -21.46 -31.91
N SER A 729 -10.48 -22.70 -31.73
CA SER A 729 -9.61 -23.06 -30.60
C SER A 729 -8.30 -22.29 -30.63
N ASP A 730 -7.70 -22.13 -31.82
CA ASP A 730 -6.50 -21.33 -32.00
C ASP A 730 -6.72 -19.84 -31.74
N LEU A 731 -7.85 -19.28 -32.19
CA LEU A 731 -8.21 -17.89 -31.89
C LEU A 731 -8.44 -17.65 -30.39
N VAL A 732 -9.09 -18.58 -29.69
CA VAL A 732 -9.25 -18.50 -28.22
C VAL A 732 -7.89 -18.54 -27.53
N ARG A 733 -7.02 -19.48 -27.91
CA ARG A 733 -5.67 -19.61 -27.36
C ARG A 733 -4.83 -18.35 -27.59
N LEU A 734 -4.87 -17.79 -28.81
CA LEU A 734 -4.17 -16.54 -29.15
C LEU A 734 -4.70 -15.35 -28.37
N HIS A 735 -6.03 -15.25 -28.22
CA HIS A 735 -6.65 -14.18 -27.46
C HIS A 735 -6.26 -14.26 -25.97
N ASP A 736 -6.22 -15.46 -25.39
CA ASP A 736 -5.81 -15.67 -24.02
C ASP A 736 -4.31 -15.40 -23.82
N ASN A 737 -3.46 -15.77 -24.79
CA ASN A 737 -2.03 -15.41 -24.82
C ASN A 737 -1.86 -13.88 -24.88
N LEU A 738 -2.60 -13.18 -25.74
CA LEU A 738 -2.55 -11.73 -25.88
C LEU A 738 -2.99 -11.03 -24.59
N MET A 739 -4.09 -11.49 -23.99
CA MET A 739 -4.60 -10.96 -22.73
C MET A 739 -3.60 -11.16 -21.59
N ARG A 740 -2.98 -12.35 -21.49
CA ARG A 740 -1.91 -12.62 -20.52
C ARG A 740 -0.71 -11.69 -20.72
N ALA A 741 -0.28 -11.50 -21.97
CA ALA A 741 0.82 -10.59 -22.28
C ALA A 741 0.47 -9.13 -21.94
N CYS A 742 -0.73 -8.65 -22.30
CA CYS A 742 -1.14 -7.27 -21.99
C CYS A 742 -1.25 -7.00 -20.48
N ARG A 743 -1.75 -7.96 -19.70
CA ARG A 743 -1.82 -7.87 -18.23
C ARG A 743 -0.45 -7.86 -17.55
N ARG A 744 0.57 -8.44 -18.18
CA ARG A 744 1.95 -8.37 -17.67
C ARG A 744 2.48 -6.94 -17.67
N PHE A 745 2.09 -6.12 -18.66
CA PHE A 745 2.66 -4.79 -18.89
C PHE A 745 1.76 -3.63 -18.41
N GLU A 746 0.44 -3.78 -18.38
CA GLU A 746 -0.48 -2.70 -18.03
C GLU A 746 -1.16 -2.96 -16.67
N PRO A 747 -0.89 -2.13 -15.63
CA PRO A 747 -1.40 -2.34 -14.28
C PRO A 747 -2.91 -2.13 -14.16
N HIS A 748 -3.49 -1.21 -14.93
CA HIS A 748 -4.93 -0.95 -14.87
C HIS A 748 -5.72 -1.88 -15.78
N ARG A 749 -6.67 -2.63 -15.20
CA ARG A 749 -7.51 -3.61 -15.92
C ARG A 749 -8.17 -3.08 -17.18
N GLN A 750 -8.82 -1.92 -17.10
CA GLN A 750 -9.50 -1.32 -18.25
C GLN A 750 -8.51 -0.92 -19.36
N GLN A 751 -7.30 -0.53 -18.98
CA GLN A 751 -6.26 -0.15 -19.92
C GLN A 751 -5.65 -1.39 -20.59
N ALA A 752 -5.47 -2.50 -19.85
CA ALA A 752 -5.01 -3.77 -20.39
C ALA A 752 -6.00 -4.36 -21.41
N ILE A 753 -7.30 -4.31 -21.11
CA ILE A 753 -8.35 -4.74 -22.05
C ILE A 753 -8.37 -3.84 -23.29
N LYS A 754 -8.25 -2.52 -23.12
CA LYS A 754 -8.16 -1.57 -24.25
C LYS A 754 -6.91 -1.81 -25.10
N LEU A 755 -5.79 -2.15 -24.48
CA LEU A 755 -4.53 -2.46 -25.15
C LEU A 755 -4.64 -3.77 -25.94
N ALA A 756 -5.15 -4.84 -25.33
CA ALA A 756 -5.37 -6.12 -25.99
C ALA A 756 -6.34 -5.97 -27.18
N ARG A 757 -7.47 -5.25 -26.99
CA ARG A 757 -8.41 -4.97 -28.07
C ARG A 757 -7.76 -4.20 -29.23
N ARG A 758 -6.90 -3.21 -28.92
CA ARG A 758 -6.16 -2.46 -29.94
C ARG A 758 -5.19 -3.36 -30.71
N ILE A 759 -4.39 -4.18 -30.02
CA ILE A 759 -3.43 -5.09 -30.67
C ILE A 759 -4.18 -6.13 -31.51
N TRP A 760 -5.27 -6.70 -30.99
CA TRP A 760 -6.10 -7.67 -31.72
C TRP A 760 -6.68 -7.09 -33.02
N GLN A 761 -7.18 -5.85 -32.97
CA GLN A 761 -7.67 -5.13 -34.15
C GLN A 761 -6.55 -4.80 -35.16
N GLN A 762 -5.35 -4.49 -34.68
CA GLN A 762 -4.20 -4.22 -35.56
C GLN A 762 -3.73 -5.45 -36.34
N GLN A 763 -4.08 -6.65 -35.89
CA GLN A 763 -3.76 -7.91 -36.57
C GLN A 763 -4.89 -8.41 -37.49
N ASN A 764 -5.94 -7.61 -37.74
CA ASN A 764 -7.10 -7.98 -38.57
C ASN A 764 -7.78 -9.30 -38.15
N LEU A 765 -7.76 -9.65 -36.85
CA LEU A 765 -8.35 -10.89 -36.36
C LEU A 765 -9.87 -10.77 -36.16
N PRO A 766 -10.64 -11.88 -36.30
CA PRO A 766 -12.08 -11.88 -36.05
C PRO A 766 -12.40 -11.40 -34.61
N PRO A 767 -13.49 -10.64 -34.40
CA PRO A 767 -13.89 -10.19 -33.05
C PRO A 767 -14.39 -11.37 -32.20
N GLU A 768 -14.31 -11.27 -30.86
CA GLU A 768 -14.74 -12.33 -29.93
C GLU A 768 -16.14 -12.91 -30.23
N LYS A 769 -17.08 -12.06 -30.66
CA LYS A 769 -18.45 -12.47 -31.02
C LYS A 769 -18.54 -13.39 -32.23
N ALA A 770 -17.54 -13.38 -33.12
CA ALA A 770 -17.54 -14.16 -34.35
C ALA A 770 -17.03 -15.60 -34.14
N TYR A 771 -16.17 -15.83 -33.14
CA TYR A 771 -15.55 -17.14 -32.90
C TYR A 771 -15.92 -17.80 -31.57
N LYS A 772 -16.51 -17.06 -30.61
CA LYS A 772 -17.14 -17.65 -29.42
C LYS A 772 -18.63 -17.80 -29.70
N THR A 773 -19.05 -19.02 -30.04
CA THR A 773 -20.46 -19.39 -30.04
C THR A 773 -21.02 -19.19 -28.64
N SER A 774 -22.13 -18.44 -28.54
CA SER A 774 -22.94 -18.29 -27.32
C SER A 774 -23.59 -19.60 -26.89
#